data_AF-A0A6N2CHZ7-F1
#
_entry.id   AF-A0A6N2CHZ7-F1
#
_cell.length_a   1.000
_cell.length_b   1.000
_cell.length_c   1.000
_cell.angle_alpha   90.00
_cell.angle_beta   90.00
_cell.angle_gamma   90.00
#
_symmetry.space_group_name_H-M   'P 1'
#
loop_
_entity.id
_entity.type
_entity.pdbx_description
1 polymer ?
#
loop_
_entity_poly.entity_id
_entity_poly.type
_entity_poly.pdbx_seq_one_letter_code
_entity_poly.pdbx_strand_id
1 'polypeptide(L)'
;MHDALDNQSSGYYDFIIVVDPIYFIQDLAVILLSAALCGFICSRIGLSPIVGYLTAGLIVGTPEITVPYVTDESRIHIIAQLGVVFLMFGIGLQFSLRKLKELGLGVMIATALTALLVLTAVRLAFDLLGLSAGAGLCLAAVFMVSSSAIIGKVLEEQRFNQRRFGKIALGMTLMEDIVAVIMLAVLGSYVAAETGDVPALGLLLAMLLGFVVTAVVLGLVIVPKLLKHFERFKQIEISNIFVCGALLSLAFAAFKAGYSLALGAFIFGIIVAETRQRGKIERAFVGLKDVFLTVFFVTIGMLIDVRLIPAALPWIALGTAGALLGRMLAAFISLAVVGEHPRVALRAALCLTPIGEFSFIIAGIGVASGLFSESFQVIAVGTSLATCLIAPILIKSSDWLTQIFSPESAPRLDRWYGNYAAFWSRIGPSGPSGQLWMLMKKRLFQVAREMLLISALFLFADPIFREFVKPRFPAFEFGVLFWFGIGVVCLFPMVAVWRNLSAMAMIISDYLLYANKLHSSFATVIKHLLHVFYVFILALWLWNILPDYLIGWQFLVGFLAVSTFVMAVAMRVIIRWYSRLENALDEALEDTQTLRGRELEEARRGGRWNYELEEISLPDDTAFAGAPLGSTELRSKTGAQIVGIERNEFTLPAIDTSTLLFPGDRLLLLGSREQLNRAREHLSVSSDDLLSRAHLQDLTIQTMQVPPQSPMVTRTLADLSLPRKFSLQVVAIRRANGEEAQPEARTEIQPLDNLLLLGNLKNFSRFNASAESGIEVPGSKCSEADT
;
A
#
# COMPACT_ATOMS: atom_id res chain seq x y z
N MET A 1 31.21 -24.06 -46.33
CA MET A 1 31.28 -23.31 -45.05
C MET A 1 30.67 -21.89 -45.15
N HIS A 2 30.16 -21.48 -46.32
CA HIS A 2 29.30 -20.29 -46.45
C HIS A 2 27.79 -20.65 -46.42
N ASP A 3 27.40 -21.85 -46.85
CA ASP A 3 25.98 -22.28 -46.85
C ASP A 3 25.43 -22.70 -45.47
N ALA A 4 26.27 -22.81 -44.45
CA ALA A 4 25.85 -23.18 -43.09
C ALA A 4 25.46 -21.98 -42.21
N LEU A 5 25.73 -20.75 -42.67
CA LEU A 5 25.37 -19.53 -41.96
C LEU A 5 24.08 -18.89 -42.48
N ASP A 6 23.64 -19.23 -43.69
CA ASP A 6 22.37 -18.73 -44.25
C ASP A 6 21.14 -19.51 -43.73
N ASN A 7 21.34 -20.75 -43.26
CA ASN A 7 20.23 -21.58 -42.77
C ASN A 7 19.88 -21.32 -41.29
N GLN A 8 20.70 -20.54 -40.56
CA GLN A 8 20.45 -20.19 -39.16
C GLN A 8 19.83 -18.80 -38.99
N SER A 9 19.94 -17.93 -40.00
CA SER A 9 19.23 -16.65 -40.05
C SER A 9 17.79 -16.82 -40.54
N SER A 10 17.53 -17.76 -41.46
CA SER A 10 16.17 -18.02 -41.99
C SER A 10 15.18 -18.45 -40.90
N GLY A 11 15.63 -19.23 -39.90
CA GLY A 11 14.76 -19.66 -38.78
C GLY A 11 14.41 -18.56 -37.77
N TYR A 12 15.18 -17.46 -37.73
CA TYR A 12 14.90 -16.32 -36.85
C TYR A 12 13.99 -15.27 -37.53
N TYR A 13 14.02 -15.20 -38.87
CA TYR A 13 13.11 -14.36 -39.66
C TYR A 13 11.75 -15.03 -39.93
N ASP A 14 11.65 -16.35 -39.89
CA ASP A 14 10.35 -17.07 -39.90
C ASP A 14 9.54 -16.88 -38.60
N PHE A 15 10.15 -16.34 -37.52
CA PHE A 15 9.43 -15.94 -36.31
C PHE A 15 8.69 -14.60 -36.46
N ILE A 16 8.91 -13.89 -37.57
CA ILE A 16 8.05 -12.78 -37.99
C ILE A 16 6.90 -13.41 -38.78
N ILE A 17 5.97 -14.04 -38.05
CA ILE A 17 4.67 -14.43 -38.60
C ILE A 17 4.10 -13.19 -39.28
N VAL A 18 3.87 -13.28 -40.59
CA VAL A 18 3.06 -12.30 -41.32
C VAL A 18 1.64 -12.45 -40.78
N VAL A 19 1.38 -11.78 -39.67
CA VAL A 19 0.03 -11.60 -39.16
C VAL A 19 -0.66 -10.74 -40.20
N ASP A 20 -1.51 -11.33 -41.04
CA ASP A 20 -2.33 -10.54 -41.94
C ASP A 20 -3.16 -9.56 -41.10
N PRO A 21 -2.91 -8.22 -41.17
CA PRO A 21 -3.44 -7.26 -40.20
C PRO A 21 -4.98 -7.23 -40.16
N ILE A 22 -5.59 -7.62 -41.28
CA ILE A 22 -7.05 -7.65 -41.47
C ILE A 22 -7.68 -8.73 -40.58
N TYR A 23 -7.07 -9.92 -40.50
CA TYR A 23 -7.61 -11.01 -39.67
C TYR A 23 -7.44 -10.73 -38.18
N PHE A 24 -6.39 -10.02 -37.76
CA PHE A 24 -6.24 -9.61 -36.36
C PHE A 24 -7.40 -8.69 -35.91
N ILE A 25 -7.78 -7.71 -36.73
CA ILE A 25 -8.90 -6.79 -36.44
C ILE A 25 -10.22 -7.55 -36.42
N GLN A 26 -10.42 -8.47 -37.37
CA GLN A 26 -11.59 -9.35 -37.41
C GLN A 26 -11.69 -10.18 -36.13
N ASP A 27 -10.61 -10.83 -35.70
CA ASP A 27 -10.57 -11.67 -34.51
C ASP A 27 -10.96 -10.86 -33.26
N LEU A 28 -10.36 -9.68 -33.10
CA LEU A 28 -10.67 -8.78 -31.99
C LEU A 28 -12.14 -8.33 -32.01
N ALA A 29 -12.69 -8.03 -33.19
CA ALA A 29 -14.09 -7.63 -33.33
C ALA A 29 -15.05 -8.77 -32.94
N VAL A 30 -14.80 -9.99 -33.40
CA VAL A 30 -15.60 -11.18 -33.05
C VAL A 30 -15.52 -11.45 -31.55
N ILE A 31 -14.32 -11.40 -30.97
CA ILE A 31 -14.09 -11.57 -29.53
C ILE A 31 -14.89 -10.55 -28.71
N LEU A 32 -14.82 -9.26 -29.06
CA LEU A 32 -15.49 -8.20 -28.30
C LEU A 32 -17.02 -8.24 -28.45
N LEU A 33 -17.53 -8.48 -29.66
CA LEU A 33 -18.99 -8.54 -29.90
C LEU A 33 -19.63 -9.76 -29.24
N SER A 34 -18.99 -10.93 -29.35
CA SER A 34 -19.46 -12.15 -28.68
C SER A 34 -19.44 -11.99 -27.17
N ALA A 35 -18.37 -11.41 -26.62
CA ALA A 35 -18.26 -11.15 -25.19
C ALA A 35 -19.28 -10.14 -24.69
N ALA A 36 -19.56 -9.08 -25.45
CA ALA A 36 -20.61 -8.11 -25.12
C ALA A 36 -21.99 -8.77 -25.07
N LEU A 37 -22.30 -9.63 -26.06
CA LEU A 37 -23.57 -10.35 -26.12
C LEU A 37 -23.71 -11.35 -24.96
N CYS A 38 -22.74 -12.26 -24.78
CA CYS A 38 -22.78 -13.26 -23.72
C CYS A 38 -22.71 -12.61 -22.33
N GLY A 39 -21.86 -11.60 -22.15
CA GLY A 39 -21.75 -10.82 -20.91
C GLY A 39 -23.07 -10.12 -20.57
N PHE A 40 -23.75 -9.52 -21.55
CA PHE A 40 -25.07 -8.91 -21.37
C PHE A 40 -26.11 -9.96 -20.94
N ILE A 41 -26.16 -11.11 -21.62
CA ILE A 41 -27.08 -12.22 -21.29
C ILE A 41 -26.83 -12.70 -19.85
N CYS A 42 -25.56 -12.99 -19.49
CA CYS A 42 -25.18 -13.40 -18.14
C CYS A 42 -25.56 -12.35 -17.08
N SER A 43 -25.34 -11.06 -17.36
CA SER A 43 -25.72 -9.99 -16.44
C SER A 43 -27.23 -9.93 -16.21
N ARG A 44 -28.05 -10.21 -17.23
CA ARG A 44 -29.52 -10.23 -17.14
C ARG A 44 -30.07 -11.37 -16.29
N ILE A 45 -29.38 -12.51 -16.24
CA ILE A 45 -29.74 -13.65 -15.39
C ILE A 45 -29.10 -13.59 -13.99
N GLY A 46 -28.47 -12.45 -13.64
CA GLY A 46 -27.88 -12.25 -12.32
C GLY A 46 -26.48 -12.85 -12.13
N LEU A 47 -25.82 -13.28 -13.21
CA LEU A 47 -24.44 -13.78 -13.16
C LEU A 47 -23.41 -12.64 -13.35
N SER A 48 -22.16 -12.93 -13.03
CA SER A 48 -21.04 -12.03 -13.33
C SER A 48 -20.79 -11.96 -14.85
N PRO A 49 -20.51 -10.77 -15.42
CA PRO A 49 -20.13 -10.64 -16.84
C PRO A 49 -18.92 -11.51 -17.22
N ILE A 50 -18.00 -11.78 -16.28
CA ILE A 50 -16.82 -12.64 -16.49
C ILE A 50 -17.23 -14.04 -16.94
N VAL A 51 -18.32 -14.59 -16.37
CA VAL A 51 -18.87 -15.89 -16.79
C VAL A 51 -19.31 -15.83 -18.26
N GLY A 52 -19.93 -14.74 -18.67
CA GLY A 52 -20.33 -14.51 -20.06
C GLY A 52 -19.14 -14.39 -21.01
N TYR A 53 -18.04 -13.75 -20.58
CA TYR A 53 -16.82 -13.66 -21.39
C TYR A 53 -16.17 -15.04 -21.61
N LEU A 54 -16.10 -15.87 -20.57
CA LEU A 54 -15.63 -17.26 -20.69
C LEU A 54 -16.54 -18.10 -21.60
N THR A 55 -17.86 -17.94 -21.48
CA THR A 55 -18.83 -18.63 -22.35
C THR A 55 -18.70 -18.17 -23.80
N ALA A 56 -18.49 -16.87 -24.05
CA ALA A 56 -18.20 -16.36 -25.39
C ALA A 56 -16.95 -17.03 -25.97
N GLY A 57 -15.90 -17.15 -25.17
CA GLY A 57 -14.68 -17.87 -25.55
C GLY A 57 -14.93 -19.33 -25.92
N LEU A 58 -15.70 -20.05 -25.09
CA LEU A 58 -16.06 -21.44 -25.37
C LEU A 58 -16.82 -21.58 -26.70
N ILE A 59 -17.76 -20.67 -26.97
CA ILE A 59 -18.54 -20.66 -28.22
C ILE A 59 -17.63 -20.37 -29.41
N VAL A 60 -16.84 -19.28 -29.34
CA VAL A 60 -15.96 -18.82 -30.43
C VAL A 60 -14.84 -19.83 -30.71
N GLY A 61 -14.29 -20.46 -29.66
CA GLY A 61 -13.20 -21.41 -29.77
C GLY A 61 -13.62 -22.81 -30.24
N THR A 62 -14.91 -23.15 -30.20
CA THR A 62 -15.39 -24.48 -30.63
C THR A 62 -15.73 -24.47 -32.14
N PRO A 63 -14.95 -25.18 -32.98
CA PRO A 63 -15.15 -25.14 -34.44
C PRO A 63 -16.49 -25.74 -34.90
N GLU A 64 -17.11 -26.61 -34.10
CA GLU A 64 -18.41 -27.21 -34.43
C GLU A 64 -19.60 -26.26 -34.23
N ILE A 65 -19.44 -25.21 -33.41
CA ILE A 65 -20.53 -24.31 -33.00
C ILE A 65 -20.52 -23.01 -33.82
N THR A 66 -19.35 -22.57 -34.27
CA THR A 66 -19.17 -21.26 -34.92
C THR A 66 -18.45 -21.41 -36.26
N VAL A 67 -18.80 -20.59 -37.26
CA VAL A 67 -17.97 -20.46 -38.47
C VAL A 67 -16.56 -20.05 -38.00
N PRO A 68 -15.48 -20.73 -38.44
CA PRO A 68 -14.13 -20.50 -37.92
C PRO A 68 -13.60 -19.12 -38.35
N TYR A 69 -13.99 -18.09 -37.62
CA TYR A 69 -13.55 -16.71 -37.84
C TYR A 69 -12.20 -16.43 -37.16
N VAL A 70 -11.91 -17.12 -36.05
CA VAL A 70 -10.67 -16.99 -35.26
C VAL A 70 -10.03 -18.37 -35.12
N THR A 71 -9.06 -18.67 -35.98
CA THR A 71 -8.44 -20.02 -36.05
C THR A 71 -6.96 -20.04 -35.76
N ASP A 72 -6.30 -18.88 -35.79
CA ASP A 72 -4.86 -18.80 -35.69
C ASP A 72 -4.44 -18.69 -34.23
N GLU A 73 -3.92 -19.79 -33.71
CA GLU A 73 -3.43 -19.92 -32.34
C GLU A 73 -2.37 -18.86 -32.01
N SER A 74 -1.55 -18.46 -32.99
CA SER A 74 -0.52 -17.42 -32.80
C SER A 74 -1.14 -16.04 -32.54
N ARG A 75 -2.20 -15.66 -33.28
CA ARG A 75 -2.91 -14.39 -33.08
C ARG A 75 -3.67 -14.38 -31.76
N ILE A 76 -4.31 -15.51 -31.43
CA ILE A 76 -4.97 -15.71 -30.14
C ILE A 76 -3.97 -15.50 -28.99
N HIS A 77 -2.77 -16.07 -29.08
CA HIS A 77 -1.72 -15.88 -28.07
C HIS A 77 -1.25 -14.41 -27.95
N ILE A 78 -1.05 -13.70 -29.05
CA ILE A 78 -0.66 -12.28 -29.02
C ILE A 78 -1.74 -11.43 -28.33
N ILE A 79 -3.00 -11.66 -28.69
CA ILE A 79 -4.17 -10.98 -28.12
C ILE A 79 -4.26 -11.28 -26.60
N ALA A 80 -4.06 -12.54 -26.20
CA ALA A 80 -4.05 -12.96 -24.81
C ALA A 80 -2.95 -12.26 -23.99
N GLN A 81 -1.72 -12.21 -24.51
CA GLN A 81 -0.59 -11.60 -23.84
C GLN A 81 -0.82 -10.11 -23.59
N LEU A 82 -1.37 -9.40 -24.58
CA LEU A 82 -1.70 -7.98 -24.45
C LEU A 82 -2.85 -7.78 -23.44
N GLY A 83 -3.83 -8.68 -23.46
CA GLY A 83 -4.88 -8.81 -22.43
C GLY A 83 -4.31 -8.89 -21.01
N VAL A 84 -3.39 -9.83 -20.78
CA VAL A 84 -2.72 -10.05 -19.49
C VAL A 84 -1.94 -8.81 -19.04
N VAL A 85 -1.21 -8.13 -19.94
CA VAL A 85 -0.43 -6.93 -19.59
C VAL A 85 -1.34 -5.82 -19.02
N PHE A 86 -2.42 -5.46 -19.73
CA PHE A 86 -3.32 -4.40 -19.25
C PHE A 86 -4.15 -4.82 -18.05
N LEU A 87 -4.49 -6.11 -17.94
CA LEU A 87 -5.11 -6.67 -16.75
C LEU A 87 -4.20 -6.50 -15.53
N MET A 88 -2.97 -6.99 -15.61
CA MET A 88 -2.00 -6.93 -14.51
C MET A 88 -1.65 -5.50 -14.12
N PHE A 89 -1.56 -4.60 -15.10
CA PHE A 89 -1.40 -3.17 -14.85
C PHE A 89 -2.58 -2.59 -14.05
N GLY A 90 -3.81 -2.89 -14.48
CA GLY A 90 -5.02 -2.44 -13.81
C GLY A 90 -5.09 -2.92 -12.36
N ILE A 91 -4.67 -4.15 -12.09
CA ILE A 91 -4.63 -4.72 -10.74
C ILE A 91 -3.53 -4.04 -9.91
N GLY A 92 -2.33 -3.88 -10.47
CA GLY A 92 -1.26 -3.13 -9.82
C GLY A 92 -1.67 -1.70 -9.45
N LEU A 93 -2.52 -1.06 -10.26
CA LEU A 93 -3.02 0.29 -10.01
C LEU A 93 -4.00 0.37 -8.81
N GLN A 94 -4.75 -0.71 -8.55
CA GLN A 94 -5.64 -0.79 -7.39
C GLN A 94 -4.86 -0.97 -6.08
N PHE A 95 -3.61 -1.44 -6.16
CA PHE A 95 -2.74 -1.66 -5.03
C PHE A 95 -2.10 -0.36 -4.56
N SER A 96 -2.53 0.17 -3.42
CA SER A 96 -1.85 1.30 -2.76
C SER A 96 -1.37 0.90 -1.37
N LEU A 97 -0.13 1.28 -1.04
CA LEU A 97 0.49 1.07 0.26
C LEU A 97 -0.30 1.74 1.38
N ARG A 98 -1.09 2.77 1.05
CA ARG A 98 -2.01 3.43 1.98
C ARG A 98 -3.20 2.54 2.34
N LYS A 99 -3.92 1.99 1.34
CA LYS A 99 -5.01 1.03 1.56
C LYS A 99 -4.53 -0.20 2.33
N LEU A 100 -3.34 -0.71 2.00
CA LEU A 100 -2.71 -1.82 2.72
C LEU A 100 -2.55 -1.52 4.23
N LYS A 101 -2.13 -0.30 4.59
CA LYS A 101 -2.03 0.09 6.01
C LYS A 101 -3.39 0.20 6.69
N GLU A 102 -4.41 0.64 5.98
CA GLU A 102 -5.79 0.75 6.47
C GLU A 102 -6.42 -0.62 6.75
N LEU A 103 -6.07 -1.65 5.97
CA LEU A 103 -6.55 -3.03 6.16
C LEU A 103 -6.01 -3.70 7.43
N GLY A 104 -4.91 -3.19 8.00
CA GLY A 104 -4.31 -3.68 9.23
C GLY A 104 -3.41 -4.91 9.04
N LEU A 105 -2.40 -5.03 9.91
CA LEU A 105 -1.42 -6.13 9.90
C LEU A 105 -2.06 -7.51 10.07
N GLY A 106 -3.22 -7.59 10.74
CA GLY A 106 -3.92 -8.84 10.95
C GLY A 106 -4.35 -9.50 9.64
N VAL A 107 -4.99 -8.73 8.74
CA VAL A 107 -5.45 -9.23 7.42
C VAL A 107 -4.28 -9.72 6.58
N MET A 108 -3.14 -9.03 6.65
CA MET A 108 -1.90 -9.44 5.99
C MET A 108 -1.40 -10.80 6.46
N ILE A 109 -1.27 -10.95 7.77
CA ILE A 109 -0.79 -12.20 8.38
C ILE A 109 -1.78 -13.33 8.08
N ALA A 110 -3.09 -13.08 8.19
CA ALA A 110 -4.12 -14.06 7.88
C ALA A 110 -4.05 -14.51 6.42
N THR A 111 -3.82 -13.60 5.47
CA THR A 111 -3.70 -13.94 4.05
C THR A 111 -2.46 -14.78 3.78
N ALA A 112 -1.30 -14.36 4.30
CA ALA A 112 -0.05 -15.11 4.17
C ALA A 112 -0.14 -16.50 4.80
N LEU A 113 -0.77 -16.60 5.98
CA LEU A 113 -1.00 -17.87 6.66
C LEU A 113 -1.98 -18.76 5.88
N THR A 114 -3.03 -18.19 5.28
CA THR A 114 -3.97 -18.93 4.42
C THR A 114 -3.24 -19.55 3.24
N ALA A 115 -2.40 -18.76 2.56
CA ALA A 115 -1.59 -19.24 1.45
C ALA A 115 -0.62 -20.35 1.90
N LEU A 116 0.06 -20.18 3.03
CA LEU A 116 0.98 -21.17 3.59
C LEU A 116 0.26 -22.49 3.94
N LEU A 117 -0.92 -22.41 4.55
CA LEU A 117 -1.72 -23.59 4.90
C LEU A 117 -2.18 -24.33 3.64
N VAL A 118 -2.66 -23.61 2.62
CA VAL A 118 -3.02 -24.20 1.32
C VAL A 118 -1.81 -24.87 0.68
N LEU A 119 -0.65 -24.21 0.65
CA LEU A 119 0.59 -24.78 0.12
C LEU A 119 0.97 -26.07 0.82
N THR A 120 0.96 -26.04 2.15
CA THR A 120 1.37 -27.18 2.98
C THR A 120 0.41 -28.34 2.80
N ALA A 121 -0.91 -28.08 2.77
CA ALA A 121 -1.93 -29.10 2.57
C ALA A 121 -1.81 -29.76 1.19
N VAL A 122 -1.68 -28.97 0.13
CA VAL A 122 -1.53 -29.51 -1.23
C VAL A 122 -0.21 -30.25 -1.39
N ARG A 123 0.90 -29.69 -0.90
CA ARG A 123 2.20 -30.35 -0.94
C ARG A 123 2.19 -31.68 -0.21
N LEU A 124 1.64 -31.72 1.00
CA LEU A 124 1.53 -32.98 1.76
C LEU A 124 0.69 -34.01 0.99
N ALA A 125 -0.42 -33.59 0.38
CA ALA A 125 -1.24 -34.49 -0.44
C ALA A 125 -0.45 -35.02 -1.66
N PHE A 126 0.32 -34.17 -2.34
CA PHE A 126 1.12 -34.57 -3.49
C PHE A 126 2.29 -35.48 -3.11
N ASP A 127 2.98 -35.18 -2.01
CA ASP A 127 4.07 -35.99 -1.46
C ASP A 127 3.55 -37.40 -1.08
N LEU A 128 2.38 -37.49 -0.46
CA LEU A 128 1.73 -38.77 -0.11
C LEU A 128 1.31 -39.58 -1.34
N LEU A 129 0.96 -38.90 -2.44
CA LEU A 129 0.58 -39.53 -3.71
C LEU A 129 1.79 -39.80 -4.64
N GLY A 130 3.00 -39.38 -4.24
CA GLY A 130 4.21 -39.51 -5.07
C GLY A 130 4.18 -38.65 -6.34
N LEU A 131 3.46 -37.53 -6.33
CA LEU A 131 3.31 -36.62 -7.47
C LEU A 131 4.41 -35.55 -7.49
N SER A 132 4.56 -34.86 -8.63
CA SER A 132 5.64 -33.87 -8.79
C SER A 132 5.45 -32.64 -7.89
N ALA A 133 6.55 -32.16 -7.30
CA ALA A 133 6.54 -30.97 -6.47
C ALA A 133 6.13 -29.71 -7.25
N GLY A 134 6.54 -29.60 -8.51
CA GLY A 134 6.12 -28.51 -9.40
C GLY A 134 4.60 -28.49 -9.65
N ALA A 135 3.99 -29.66 -9.90
CA ALA A 135 2.54 -29.75 -10.05
C ALA A 135 1.80 -29.41 -8.75
N GLY A 136 2.33 -29.85 -7.59
CA GLY A 136 1.80 -29.50 -6.28
C GLY A 136 1.88 -28.00 -5.98
N LEU A 137 2.99 -27.35 -6.33
CA LEU A 137 3.18 -25.91 -6.22
C LEU A 137 2.18 -25.15 -7.10
N CYS A 138 2.02 -25.57 -8.36
CA CYS A 138 1.07 -24.98 -9.29
C CYS A 138 -0.37 -25.13 -8.79
N LEU A 139 -0.79 -26.32 -8.35
CA LEU A 139 -2.13 -26.54 -7.80
C LEU A 139 -2.37 -25.72 -6.53
N ALA A 140 -1.38 -25.64 -5.64
CA ALA A 140 -1.47 -24.80 -4.46
C ALA A 140 -1.69 -23.33 -4.83
N ALA A 141 -0.93 -22.81 -5.80
CA ALA A 141 -1.06 -21.44 -6.30
C ALA A 141 -2.47 -21.17 -6.87
N VAL A 142 -3.06 -22.12 -7.59
CA VAL A 142 -4.45 -22.04 -8.08
C VAL A 142 -5.44 -21.88 -6.93
N PHE A 143 -5.25 -22.59 -5.81
CA PHE A 143 -6.13 -22.51 -4.63
C PHE A 143 -5.81 -21.36 -3.66
N MET A 144 -4.69 -20.65 -3.81
CA MET A 144 -4.30 -19.55 -2.93
C MET A 144 -5.08 -18.25 -3.19
N VAL A 145 -5.68 -18.11 -4.37
CA VAL A 145 -6.24 -16.84 -4.85
C VAL A 145 -7.75 -16.95 -5.05
N SER A 146 -8.50 -16.00 -4.50
CA SER A 146 -9.94 -15.87 -4.74
C SER A 146 -10.31 -14.71 -5.67
N SER A 147 -11.54 -14.74 -6.21
CA SER A 147 -12.02 -13.73 -7.14
C SER A 147 -12.47 -12.46 -6.42
N SER A 148 -11.65 -11.42 -6.44
CA SER A 148 -11.97 -10.10 -5.86
C SER A 148 -13.20 -9.46 -6.53
N ALA A 149 -13.33 -9.57 -7.86
CA ALA A 149 -14.43 -9.01 -8.62
C ALA A 149 -15.79 -9.61 -8.23
N ILE A 150 -15.86 -10.94 -8.07
CA ILE A 150 -17.11 -11.64 -7.75
C ILE A 150 -17.48 -11.41 -6.28
N ILE A 151 -16.50 -11.53 -5.38
CA ILE A 151 -16.72 -11.28 -3.95
C ILE A 151 -17.16 -9.84 -3.72
N GLY A 152 -16.50 -8.87 -4.35
CA GLY A 152 -16.86 -7.45 -4.33
C GLY A 152 -18.30 -7.21 -4.75
N LYS A 153 -18.68 -7.70 -5.93
CA LYS A 153 -20.03 -7.54 -6.47
C LYS A 153 -21.09 -8.16 -5.56
N VAL A 154 -20.90 -9.40 -5.10
CA VAL A 154 -21.87 -10.08 -4.23
C VAL A 154 -21.99 -9.37 -2.88
N LEU A 155 -20.87 -8.92 -2.28
CA LEU A 155 -20.91 -8.16 -1.02
C LEU A 155 -21.57 -6.79 -1.18
N GLU A 156 -21.42 -6.14 -2.33
CA GLU A 156 -22.08 -4.88 -2.64
C GLU A 156 -23.60 -5.06 -2.82
N GLU A 157 -24.02 -6.05 -3.61
CA GLU A 157 -25.44 -6.40 -3.82
C GLU A 157 -26.15 -6.74 -2.52
N GLN A 158 -25.48 -7.45 -1.60
CA GLN A 158 -26.01 -7.79 -0.29
C GLN A 158 -25.83 -6.68 0.77
N ARG A 159 -25.21 -5.54 0.43
CA ARG A 159 -24.84 -4.45 1.36
C ARG A 159 -23.98 -4.93 2.55
N PHE A 160 -23.16 -5.94 2.32
CA PHE A 160 -22.22 -6.50 3.29
C PHE A 160 -20.82 -5.87 3.23
N ASN A 161 -20.52 -5.07 2.20
CA ASN A 161 -19.27 -4.31 2.05
C ASN A 161 -18.91 -3.43 3.28
N GLN A 162 -19.89 -2.94 4.03
CA GLN A 162 -19.66 -2.15 5.25
C GLN A 162 -19.50 -2.99 6.52
N ARG A 163 -19.85 -4.28 6.48
CA ARG A 163 -19.71 -5.20 7.62
C ARG A 163 -18.25 -5.60 7.80
N ARG A 164 -17.84 -5.87 9.05
CA ARG A 164 -16.45 -6.25 9.39
C ARG A 164 -15.96 -7.46 8.58
N PHE A 165 -16.76 -8.53 8.47
CA PHE A 165 -16.38 -9.72 7.70
C PHE A 165 -16.22 -9.42 6.20
N GLY A 166 -17.05 -8.52 5.64
CA GLY A 166 -16.96 -8.09 4.24
C GLY A 166 -15.69 -7.27 4.00
N LYS A 167 -15.37 -6.32 4.90
CA LYS A 167 -14.11 -5.55 4.83
C LYS A 167 -12.88 -6.45 4.93
N ILE A 168 -12.91 -7.46 5.81
CA ILE A 168 -11.84 -8.46 5.94
C ILE A 168 -11.72 -9.29 4.66
N ALA A 169 -12.83 -9.81 4.13
CA ALA A 169 -12.81 -10.61 2.90
C ALA A 169 -12.24 -9.80 1.73
N LEU A 170 -12.74 -8.59 1.49
CA LEU A 170 -12.19 -7.69 0.45
C LEU A 170 -10.72 -7.37 0.69
N GLY A 171 -10.35 -7.11 1.94
CA GLY A 171 -8.95 -6.89 2.32
C GLY A 171 -8.04 -8.08 2.02
N MET A 172 -8.50 -9.30 2.31
CA MET A 172 -7.77 -10.53 1.99
C MET A 172 -7.65 -10.72 0.49
N THR A 173 -8.73 -10.53 -0.30
CA THR A 173 -8.66 -10.67 -1.77
C THR A 173 -7.60 -9.75 -2.40
N LEU A 174 -7.50 -8.50 -1.92
CA LEU A 174 -6.46 -7.56 -2.39
C LEU A 174 -5.03 -8.05 -2.10
N MET A 175 -4.84 -8.78 -1.00
CA MET A 175 -3.53 -9.35 -0.64
C MET A 175 -3.25 -10.66 -1.35
N GLU A 176 -4.28 -11.43 -1.65
CA GLU A 176 -4.18 -12.64 -2.45
C GLU A 176 -3.74 -12.34 -3.88
N ASP A 177 -4.14 -11.21 -4.46
CA ASP A 177 -3.65 -10.78 -5.78
C ASP A 177 -2.12 -10.61 -5.78
N ILE A 178 -1.53 -10.12 -4.68
CA ILE A 178 -0.07 -10.05 -4.51
C ILE A 178 0.52 -11.45 -4.39
N VAL A 179 -0.10 -12.32 -3.59
CA VAL A 179 0.32 -13.71 -3.45
C VAL A 179 0.28 -14.39 -4.83
N ALA A 180 -0.73 -14.14 -5.65
CA ALA A 180 -0.88 -14.66 -7.00
C ALA A 180 0.32 -14.28 -7.87
N VAL A 181 0.68 -12.99 -7.87
CA VAL A 181 1.82 -12.49 -8.66
C VAL A 181 3.14 -13.08 -8.16
N ILE A 182 3.32 -13.19 -6.84
CA ILE A 182 4.49 -13.85 -6.25
C ILE A 182 4.54 -15.30 -6.73
N MET A 183 3.44 -16.04 -6.63
CA MET A 183 3.38 -17.45 -7.02
C MET A 183 3.58 -17.66 -8.52
N LEU A 184 3.08 -16.76 -9.38
CA LEU A 184 3.35 -16.76 -10.82
C LEU A 184 4.86 -16.66 -11.09
N ALA A 185 5.54 -15.76 -10.39
CA ALA A 185 6.97 -15.57 -10.55
C ALA A 185 7.79 -16.74 -9.96
N VAL A 186 7.36 -17.32 -8.83
CA VAL A 186 7.96 -18.52 -8.24
C VAL A 186 7.78 -19.71 -9.18
N LEU A 187 6.59 -19.91 -9.75
CA LEU A 187 6.29 -21.00 -10.68
C LEU A 187 7.12 -20.86 -11.97
N GLY A 188 7.17 -19.66 -12.55
CA GLY A 188 8.02 -19.40 -13.73
C GLY A 188 9.50 -19.66 -13.45
N SER A 189 9.99 -19.28 -12.26
CA SER A 189 11.37 -19.56 -11.85
C SER A 189 11.63 -21.05 -11.64
N TYR A 190 10.67 -21.78 -11.06
CA TYR A 190 10.76 -23.23 -10.86
C TYR A 190 10.86 -23.97 -12.20
N VAL A 191 10.00 -23.62 -13.15
CA VAL A 191 10.00 -24.20 -14.50
C VAL A 191 11.31 -23.91 -15.23
N ALA A 192 11.80 -22.67 -15.16
CA ALA A 192 13.10 -22.33 -15.72
C ALA A 192 14.23 -23.17 -15.10
N ALA A 193 14.18 -23.46 -13.80
CA ALA A 193 15.19 -24.25 -13.11
C ALA A 193 15.27 -25.71 -13.58
N GLU A 194 14.13 -26.35 -13.87
CA GLU A 194 14.10 -27.74 -14.36
C GLU A 194 14.71 -27.90 -15.77
N THR A 195 14.81 -26.82 -16.56
CA THR A 195 15.41 -26.86 -17.90
C THR A 195 16.95 -26.95 -17.93
N GLY A 196 17.60 -26.99 -16.76
CA GLY A 196 18.91 -27.66 -16.63
C GLY A 196 20.16 -26.79 -16.59
N ASP A 197 20.08 -25.47 -16.38
CA ASP A 197 21.28 -24.61 -16.33
C ASP A 197 21.24 -23.50 -15.27
N VAL A 198 20.41 -23.67 -14.23
CA VAL A 198 20.01 -22.56 -13.36
C VAL A 198 20.46 -22.78 -11.91
N PRO A 199 20.92 -21.71 -11.21
CA PRO A 199 21.32 -21.79 -9.81
C PRO A 199 20.19 -22.24 -8.87
N ALA A 200 20.56 -22.68 -7.66
CA ALA A 200 19.63 -23.15 -6.63
C ALA A 200 18.40 -22.23 -6.48
N LEU A 201 17.22 -22.80 -6.19
CA LEU A 201 15.94 -22.09 -6.06
C LEU A 201 16.04 -20.81 -5.21
N GLY A 202 16.88 -20.80 -4.17
CA GLY A 202 17.15 -19.62 -3.34
C GLY A 202 17.78 -18.44 -4.11
N LEU A 203 18.68 -18.70 -5.06
CA LEU A 203 19.29 -17.67 -5.90
C LEU A 203 18.30 -17.13 -6.93
N LEU A 204 17.46 -17.98 -7.52
CA LEU A 204 16.38 -17.54 -8.42
C LEU A 204 15.39 -16.61 -7.71
N LEU A 205 14.98 -16.99 -6.50
CA LEU A 205 14.12 -16.15 -5.66
C LEU A 205 14.81 -14.84 -5.28
N ALA A 206 16.12 -14.87 -5.00
CA ALA A 206 16.90 -13.66 -4.72
C ALA A 206 17.01 -12.74 -5.94
N MET A 207 17.22 -13.29 -7.14
CA MET A 207 17.26 -12.55 -8.40
C MET A 207 15.90 -11.95 -8.72
N LEU A 208 14.81 -12.72 -8.56
CA LEU A 208 13.44 -12.24 -8.72
C LEU A 208 13.15 -11.11 -7.75
N LEU A 209 13.44 -11.31 -6.46
CA LEU A 209 13.23 -10.30 -5.45
C LEU A 209 14.04 -9.05 -5.78
N GLY A 210 15.31 -9.21 -6.17
CA GLY A 210 16.19 -8.15 -6.61
C GLY A 210 15.65 -7.38 -7.81
N PHE A 211 15.09 -8.07 -8.80
CA PHE A 211 14.45 -7.47 -9.95
C PHE A 211 13.23 -6.62 -9.53
N VAL A 212 12.30 -7.21 -8.77
CA VAL A 212 11.10 -6.53 -8.28
C VAL A 212 11.48 -5.29 -7.46
N VAL A 213 12.39 -5.46 -6.50
CA VAL A 213 12.96 -4.42 -5.66
C VAL A 213 13.48 -3.25 -6.48
N THR A 214 14.27 -3.56 -7.50
CA THR A 214 14.95 -2.55 -8.31
C THR A 214 13.96 -1.84 -9.22
N ALA A 215 13.09 -2.60 -9.88
CA ALA A 215 12.03 -2.06 -10.72
C ALA A 215 11.12 -1.12 -9.92
N VAL A 216 10.69 -1.52 -8.72
CA VAL A 216 9.86 -0.69 -7.82
C VAL A 216 10.62 0.56 -7.38
N VAL A 217 11.85 0.45 -6.87
CA VAL A 217 12.58 1.63 -6.39
C VAL A 217 12.93 2.59 -7.51
N LEU A 218 13.47 2.07 -8.61
CA LEU A 218 13.80 2.90 -9.77
C LEU A 218 12.55 3.56 -10.34
N GLY A 219 11.46 2.79 -10.46
CA GLY A 219 10.16 3.28 -10.87
C GLY A 219 9.62 4.39 -9.97
N LEU A 220 9.63 4.20 -8.65
CA LEU A 220 9.19 5.20 -7.68
C LEU A 220 10.08 6.45 -7.64
N VAL A 221 11.34 6.37 -8.08
CA VAL A 221 12.22 7.53 -8.20
C VAL A 221 12.02 8.27 -9.53
N ILE A 222 11.84 7.54 -10.63
CA ILE A 222 11.78 8.09 -11.99
C ILE A 222 10.36 8.52 -12.36
N VAL A 223 9.38 7.63 -12.25
CA VAL A 223 8.01 7.82 -12.76
C VAL A 223 7.33 9.05 -12.14
N PRO A 224 7.33 9.27 -10.81
CA PRO A 224 6.70 10.46 -10.25
C PRO A 224 7.35 11.77 -10.68
N LYS A 225 8.67 11.78 -10.91
CA LYS A 225 9.40 12.96 -11.37
C LYS A 225 9.05 13.31 -12.81
N LEU A 226 8.98 12.31 -13.69
CA LEU A 226 8.62 12.49 -15.10
C LEU A 226 7.15 12.89 -15.25
N LEU A 227 6.23 12.24 -14.54
CA LEU A 227 4.82 12.64 -14.53
C LEU A 227 4.62 14.08 -14.05
N LYS A 228 5.33 14.48 -12.98
CA LYS A 228 5.31 15.86 -12.50
C LYS A 228 5.91 16.85 -13.50
N HIS A 229 6.88 16.42 -14.31
CA HIS A 229 7.47 17.25 -15.37
C HIS A 229 6.46 17.49 -16.50
N PHE A 230 5.80 16.45 -16.99
CA PHE A 230 4.77 16.57 -18.04
C PHE A 230 3.56 17.41 -17.58
N GLU A 231 3.17 17.31 -16.31
CA GLU A 231 2.10 18.16 -15.77
C GLU A 231 2.42 19.66 -15.78
N ARG A 232 3.70 20.06 -15.68
CA ARG A 232 4.08 21.48 -15.76
C ARG A 232 3.70 22.10 -17.11
N PHE A 233 3.65 21.29 -18.17
CA PHE A 233 3.26 21.72 -19.50
C PHE A 233 1.75 21.56 -19.77
N LYS A 234 0.95 21.17 -18.77
CA LYS A 234 -0.52 20.94 -18.85
C LYS A 234 -0.97 19.96 -19.95
N GLN A 235 -0.09 19.08 -20.42
CA GLN A 235 -0.39 18.12 -21.49
C GLN A 235 -0.75 16.74 -20.89
N ILE A 236 -2.04 16.54 -20.62
CA ILE A 236 -2.57 15.28 -20.06
C ILE A 236 -2.33 14.11 -21.03
N GLU A 237 -2.44 14.35 -22.33
CA GLU A 237 -2.24 13.37 -23.40
C GLU A 237 -0.84 12.76 -23.35
N ILE A 238 0.20 13.61 -23.23
CA ILE A 238 1.60 13.15 -23.15
C ILE A 238 1.82 12.31 -21.90
N SER A 239 1.20 12.68 -20.77
CA SER A 239 1.28 11.87 -19.55
C SER A 239 0.70 10.46 -19.76
N ASN A 240 -0.43 10.34 -20.46
CA ASN A 240 -1.04 9.04 -20.74
C ASN A 240 -0.19 8.20 -21.71
N ILE A 241 0.33 8.83 -22.77
CA ILE A 241 1.24 8.17 -23.73
C ILE A 241 2.50 7.69 -23.02
N PHE A 242 3.09 8.52 -22.15
CA PHE A 242 4.25 8.14 -21.34
C PHE A 242 3.95 6.95 -20.43
N VAL A 243 2.82 6.96 -19.72
CA VAL A 243 2.42 5.85 -18.86
C VAL A 243 2.26 4.56 -19.67
N CYS A 244 1.62 4.63 -20.84
CA CYS A 244 1.45 3.48 -21.72
C CYS A 244 2.80 2.95 -22.22
N GLY A 245 3.68 3.83 -22.71
CA GLY A 245 5.01 3.45 -23.17
C GLY A 245 5.89 2.88 -22.06
N ALA A 246 5.87 3.48 -20.86
CA ALA A 246 6.62 3.00 -19.71
C ALA A 246 6.07 1.67 -19.15
N LEU A 247 4.75 1.46 -19.19
CA LEU A 247 4.11 0.18 -18.88
C LEU A 247 4.66 -0.93 -19.79
N LEU A 248 4.58 -0.73 -21.11
CA LEU A 248 5.05 -1.71 -22.09
C LEU A 248 6.57 -1.92 -21.99
N SER A 249 7.34 -0.86 -21.72
CA SER A 249 8.78 -0.94 -21.53
C SER A 249 9.16 -1.77 -20.31
N LEU A 250 8.47 -1.59 -19.17
CA LEU A 250 8.77 -2.37 -17.96
C LEU A 250 8.31 -3.82 -18.09
N ALA A 251 7.18 -4.07 -18.75
CA ALA A 251 6.75 -5.43 -19.11
C ALA A 251 7.81 -6.12 -19.98
N PHE A 252 8.27 -5.46 -21.04
CA PHE A 252 9.32 -6.00 -21.92
C PHE A 252 10.65 -6.22 -21.20
N ALA A 253 11.04 -5.31 -20.30
CA ALA A 253 12.24 -5.47 -19.47
C ALA A 253 12.14 -6.69 -18.54
N ALA A 254 10.96 -6.96 -17.96
CA ALA A 254 10.71 -8.17 -17.17
C ALA A 254 10.87 -9.43 -18.03
N PHE A 255 10.33 -9.43 -19.26
CA PHE A 255 10.51 -10.53 -20.20
C PHE A 255 11.98 -10.77 -20.56
N LYS A 256 12.74 -9.71 -20.83
CA LYS A 256 14.19 -9.81 -21.08
C LYS A 256 14.98 -10.32 -19.87
N ALA A 257 14.51 -10.05 -18.65
CA ALA A 257 15.08 -10.58 -17.41
C ALA A 257 14.67 -12.05 -17.13
N GLY A 258 13.93 -12.71 -18.02
CA GLY A 258 13.48 -14.09 -17.86
C GLY A 258 12.21 -14.25 -17.02
N TYR A 259 11.46 -13.16 -16.79
CA TYR A 259 10.18 -13.18 -16.07
C TYR A 259 8.98 -12.97 -17.02
N SER A 260 7.76 -13.08 -16.51
CA SER A 260 6.56 -12.85 -17.32
C SER A 260 6.32 -11.37 -17.61
N LEU A 261 5.73 -11.05 -18.77
CA LEU A 261 5.24 -9.70 -19.11
C LEU A 261 4.26 -9.17 -18.03
N ALA A 262 3.44 -10.09 -17.49
CA ALA A 262 2.50 -9.87 -16.40
C ALA A 262 3.15 -9.23 -15.16
N LEU A 263 4.32 -9.76 -14.74
CA LEU A 263 5.05 -9.27 -13.57
C LEU A 263 5.48 -7.80 -13.76
N GLY A 264 6.07 -7.47 -14.91
CA GLY A 264 6.50 -6.11 -15.19
C GLY A 264 5.33 -5.11 -15.26
N ALA A 265 4.21 -5.53 -15.85
CA ALA A 265 2.99 -4.74 -15.91
C ALA A 265 2.38 -4.47 -14.51
N PHE A 266 2.33 -5.50 -13.66
CA PHE A 266 1.87 -5.39 -12.28
C PHE A 266 2.75 -4.45 -11.46
N ILE A 267 4.08 -4.61 -11.53
CA ILE A 267 5.04 -3.74 -10.85
C ILE A 267 4.84 -2.28 -11.29
N PHE A 268 4.67 -2.04 -12.60
CA PHE A 268 4.41 -0.70 -13.11
C PHE A 268 3.11 -0.11 -12.55
N GLY A 269 2.05 -0.92 -12.46
CA GLY A 269 0.79 -0.53 -11.82
C GLY A 269 1.00 -0.04 -10.37
N ILE A 270 1.76 -0.79 -9.57
CA ILE A 270 2.10 -0.41 -8.18
C ILE A 270 2.85 0.92 -8.13
N ILE A 271 3.83 1.11 -9.02
CA ILE A 271 4.61 2.35 -9.10
C ILE A 271 3.69 3.54 -9.37
N VAL A 272 2.75 3.38 -10.31
CA VAL A 272 1.78 4.43 -10.67
C VAL A 272 0.76 4.67 -9.55
N ALA A 273 0.33 3.64 -8.83
CA ALA A 273 -0.62 3.75 -7.73
C ALA A 273 -0.13 4.64 -6.57
N GLU A 274 1.19 4.75 -6.39
CA GLU A 274 1.84 5.62 -5.40
C GLU A 274 2.06 7.06 -5.91
N THR A 275 1.74 7.36 -7.17
CA THR A 275 1.84 8.71 -7.73
C THR A 275 0.65 9.57 -7.33
N ARG A 276 0.84 10.90 -7.29
CA ARG A 276 -0.27 11.85 -7.07
C ARG A 276 -1.31 11.81 -8.19
N GLN A 277 -0.90 11.38 -9.38
CA GLN A 277 -1.73 11.36 -10.59
C GLN A 277 -2.53 10.06 -10.75
N ARG A 278 -2.46 9.11 -9.80
CA ARG A 278 -3.11 7.80 -9.90
C ARG A 278 -4.55 7.87 -10.39
N GLY A 279 -5.39 8.79 -9.86
CA GLY A 279 -6.81 8.86 -10.21
C GLY A 279 -7.08 9.44 -11.60
N LYS A 280 -6.14 10.21 -12.18
CA LYS A 280 -6.24 10.62 -13.59
C LYS A 280 -5.87 9.46 -14.51
N ILE A 281 -4.79 8.76 -14.18
CA ILE A 281 -4.29 7.62 -14.94
C ILE A 281 -5.31 6.46 -14.90
N GLU A 282 -5.85 6.17 -13.72
CA GLU A 282 -6.90 5.16 -13.53
C GLU A 282 -8.10 5.46 -14.42
N ARG A 283 -8.63 6.68 -14.40
CA ARG A 283 -9.75 7.07 -15.29
C ARG A 283 -9.40 6.96 -16.77
N ALA A 284 -8.17 7.29 -17.16
CA ALA A 284 -7.73 7.19 -18.56
C ALA A 284 -7.59 5.74 -19.03
N PHE A 285 -7.18 4.83 -18.15
CA PHE A 285 -6.89 3.44 -18.49
C PHE A 285 -8.01 2.46 -18.10
N VAL A 286 -9.05 2.88 -17.36
CA VAL A 286 -10.19 2.02 -16.98
C VAL A 286 -10.84 1.37 -18.21
N GLY A 287 -11.12 2.14 -19.27
CA GLY A 287 -11.73 1.58 -20.48
C GLY A 287 -10.81 0.58 -21.20
N LEU A 288 -9.51 0.86 -21.22
CA LEU A 288 -8.51 -0.03 -21.82
C LEU A 288 -8.39 -1.35 -21.03
N LYS A 289 -8.36 -1.24 -19.70
CA LYS A 289 -8.39 -2.37 -18.77
C LYS A 289 -9.62 -3.23 -18.99
N ASP A 290 -10.82 -2.63 -19.11
CA ASP A 290 -12.06 -3.39 -19.26
C ASP A 290 -12.11 -4.15 -20.59
N VAL A 291 -11.72 -3.51 -21.71
CA VAL A 291 -11.62 -4.16 -23.02
C VAL A 291 -10.65 -5.34 -22.98
N PHE A 292 -9.44 -5.13 -22.44
CA PHE A 292 -8.41 -6.17 -22.44
C PHE A 292 -8.64 -7.28 -21.40
N LEU A 293 -9.33 -6.97 -20.30
CA LEU A 293 -9.86 -7.97 -19.37
C LEU A 293 -10.86 -8.89 -20.09
N THR A 294 -11.80 -8.30 -20.84
CA THR A 294 -12.78 -9.06 -21.63
C THR A 294 -12.09 -9.97 -22.64
N VAL A 295 -11.18 -9.42 -23.43
CA VAL A 295 -10.40 -10.15 -24.43
C VAL A 295 -9.63 -11.33 -23.82
N PHE A 296 -8.99 -11.10 -22.66
CA PHE A 296 -8.26 -12.12 -21.93
C PHE A 296 -9.16 -13.30 -21.52
N PHE A 297 -10.33 -13.05 -20.92
CA PHE A 297 -11.24 -14.12 -20.52
C PHE A 297 -11.85 -14.87 -21.70
N VAL A 298 -12.18 -14.18 -22.78
CA VAL A 298 -12.65 -14.85 -24.01
C VAL A 298 -11.56 -15.77 -24.54
N THR A 299 -10.31 -15.30 -24.56
CA THR A 299 -9.19 -16.13 -25.03
C THR A 299 -8.99 -17.37 -24.16
N ILE A 300 -9.08 -17.25 -22.83
CA ILE A 300 -9.06 -18.42 -21.94
C ILE A 300 -10.19 -19.39 -22.27
N GLY A 301 -11.40 -18.88 -22.52
CA GLY A 301 -12.53 -19.72 -22.92
C GLY A 301 -12.30 -20.44 -24.24
N MET A 302 -11.58 -19.81 -25.19
CA MET A 302 -11.24 -20.42 -26.48
C MET A 302 -10.22 -21.56 -26.36
N LEU A 303 -9.36 -21.52 -25.34
CA LEU A 303 -8.37 -22.58 -25.07
C LEU A 303 -8.99 -23.82 -24.39
N ILE A 304 -10.28 -23.81 -24.06
CA ILE A 304 -10.96 -24.93 -23.41
C ILE A 304 -11.46 -25.90 -24.47
N ASP A 305 -10.88 -27.11 -24.50
CA ASP A 305 -11.46 -28.20 -25.27
C ASP A 305 -12.73 -28.74 -24.57
N VAL A 306 -13.89 -28.44 -25.15
CA VAL A 306 -15.22 -28.85 -24.68
C VAL A 306 -15.35 -30.37 -24.60
N ARG A 307 -14.61 -31.11 -25.44
CA ARG A 307 -14.65 -32.59 -25.49
C ARG A 307 -14.06 -33.22 -24.22
N LEU A 308 -13.21 -32.50 -23.50
CA LEU A 308 -12.60 -32.95 -22.25
C LEU A 308 -13.52 -32.76 -21.03
N ILE A 309 -14.58 -31.94 -21.13
CA ILE A 309 -15.46 -31.61 -19.99
C ILE A 309 -16.07 -32.84 -19.31
N PRO A 310 -16.62 -33.85 -20.03
CA PRO A 310 -17.22 -35.02 -19.38
C PRO A 310 -16.21 -35.80 -18.53
N ALA A 311 -14.98 -35.97 -19.03
CA ALA A 311 -13.91 -36.64 -18.30
C ALA A 311 -13.36 -35.79 -17.14
N ALA A 312 -13.40 -34.47 -17.28
CA ALA A 312 -12.96 -33.52 -16.26
C ALA A 312 -13.98 -33.34 -15.11
N LEU A 313 -15.26 -33.71 -15.31
CA LEU A 313 -16.33 -33.43 -14.35
C LEU A 313 -16.09 -33.93 -12.91
N PRO A 314 -15.57 -35.15 -12.68
CA PRO A 314 -15.23 -35.62 -11.33
C PRO A 314 -14.12 -34.77 -10.68
N TRP A 315 -13.14 -34.34 -11.47
CA TRP A 315 -12.04 -33.50 -11.02
C TRP A 315 -12.47 -32.06 -10.77
N ILE A 316 -13.40 -31.53 -11.57
CA ILE A 316 -14.05 -30.24 -11.32
C ILE A 316 -14.80 -30.29 -9.98
N ALA A 317 -15.55 -31.36 -9.71
CA ALA A 317 -16.26 -31.54 -8.45
C ALA A 317 -15.28 -31.64 -7.26
N LEU A 318 -14.19 -32.40 -7.40
CA LEU A 318 -13.14 -32.50 -6.39
C LEU A 318 -12.47 -31.16 -6.13
N GLY A 319 -12.11 -30.42 -7.17
CA GLY A 319 -11.53 -29.09 -7.06
C GLY A 319 -12.49 -28.11 -6.39
N THR A 320 -13.79 -28.20 -6.71
CA THR A 320 -14.84 -27.38 -6.09
C THR A 320 -14.96 -27.70 -4.60
N ALA A 321 -14.97 -28.98 -4.23
CA ALA A 321 -14.95 -29.39 -2.83
C ALA A 321 -13.67 -28.91 -2.11
N GLY A 322 -12.51 -28.96 -2.77
CA GLY A 322 -11.26 -28.43 -2.26
C GLY A 322 -11.30 -26.93 -1.96
N ALA A 323 -11.91 -26.14 -2.85
CA ALA A 323 -12.11 -24.71 -2.63
C ALA A 323 -13.13 -24.44 -1.50
N LEU A 324 -14.27 -25.13 -1.51
CA LEU A 324 -15.34 -24.92 -0.54
C LEU A 324 -14.99 -25.37 0.88
N LEU A 325 -14.19 -26.44 1.01
CA LEU A 325 -13.84 -27.02 2.30
C LEU A 325 -12.42 -26.66 2.70
N GLY A 326 -11.43 -27.04 1.90
CA GLY A 326 -10.02 -26.91 2.25
C GLY A 326 -9.56 -25.46 2.35
N ARG A 327 -9.81 -24.67 1.30
CA ARG A 327 -9.43 -23.25 1.28
C ARG A 327 -10.24 -22.43 2.29
N MET A 328 -11.56 -22.66 2.38
CA MET A 328 -12.39 -22.04 3.41
C MET A 328 -11.84 -22.32 4.82
N LEU A 329 -11.47 -23.57 5.11
CA LEU A 329 -10.92 -23.95 6.41
C LEU A 329 -9.57 -23.25 6.67
N ALA A 330 -8.69 -23.19 5.67
CA ALA A 330 -7.42 -22.46 5.78
C ALA A 330 -7.63 -20.98 6.09
N ALA A 331 -8.58 -20.32 5.42
CA ALA A 331 -8.92 -18.92 5.68
C ALA A 331 -9.52 -18.73 7.08
N PHE A 332 -10.42 -19.61 7.51
CA PHE A 332 -11.02 -19.59 8.84
C PHE A 332 -9.96 -19.72 9.95
N ILE A 333 -9.09 -20.74 9.85
CA ILE A 333 -8.00 -20.96 10.81
C ILE A 333 -7.10 -19.74 10.87
N SER A 334 -6.74 -19.17 9.72
CA SER A 334 -5.82 -18.04 9.66
C SER A 334 -6.38 -16.79 10.33
N LEU A 335 -7.67 -16.50 10.10
CA LEU A 335 -8.36 -15.39 10.74
C LEU A 335 -8.51 -15.61 12.26
N ALA A 336 -8.81 -16.84 12.68
CA ALA A 336 -8.90 -17.20 14.09
C ALA A 336 -7.53 -17.04 14.80
N VAL A 337 -6.43 -17.44 14.16
CA VAL A 337 -5.05 -17.27 14.67
C VAL A 337 -4.68 -15.79 14.82
N VAL A 338 -5.19 -14.91 13.96
CA VAL A 338 -4.96 -13.47 14.09
C VAL A 338 -5.85 -12.81 15.16
N GLY A 339 -6.74 -13.58 15.80
CA GLY A 339 -7.61 -13.11 16.88
C GLY A 339 -8.93 -12.51 16.39
N GLU A 340 -9.32 -12.76 15.14
CA GLU A 340 -10.67 -12.43 14.68
C GLU A 340 -11.71 -13.34 15.35
N HIS A 341 -12.86 -12.76 15.71
CA HIS A 341 -13.91 -13.51 16.37
C HIS A 341 -14.39 -14.67 15.46
N PRO A 342 -14.56 -15.91 15.95
CA PRO A 342 -14.85 -17.08 15.11
C PRO A 342 -16.03 -16.89 14.15
N ARG A 343 -17.11 -16.22 14.59
CA ARG A 343 -18.24 -15.87 13.71
C ARG A 343 -17.85 -14.98 12.53
N VAL A 344 -17.02 -13.96 12.78
CA VAL A 344 -16.53 -13.04 11.76
C VAL A 344 -15.55 -13.76 10.83
N ALA A 345 -14.64 -14.55 11.41
CA ALA A 345 -13.68 -15.37 10.68
C ALA A 345 -14.38 -16.35 9.72
N LEU A 346 -15.42 -17.05 10.18
CA LEU A 346 -16.17 -18.01 9.37
C LEU A 346 -16.94 -17.32 8.24
N ARG A 347 -17.62 -16.20 8.52
CA ARG A 347 -18.31 -15.42 7.46
C ARG A 347 -17.34 -14.90 6.41
N ALA A 348 -16.18 -14.39 6.83
CA ALA A 348 -15.15 -13.94 5.91
C ALA A 348 -14.58 -15.11 5.08
N ALA A 349 -14.30 -16.25 5.71
CA ALA A 349 -13.83 -17.46 5.03
C ALA A 349 -14.83 -18.01 4.00
N LEU A 350 -16.13 -17.99 4.31
CA LEU A 350 -17.20 -18.37 3.37
C LEU A 350 -17.23 -17.46 2.13
N CYS A 351 -16.91 -16.18 2.30
CA CYS A 351 -16.80 -15.25 1.18
C CYS A 351 -15.59 -15.56 0.28
N LEU A 352 -14.49 -16.08 0.83
CA LEU A 352 -13.22 -16.31 0.11
C LEU A 352 -13.18 -17.63 -0.69
N THR A 353 -14.32 -18.27 -0.90
CA THR A 353 -14.44 -19.56 -1.62
C THR A 353 -14.30 -19.49 -3.15
N PRO A 354 -14.73 -18.42 -3.86
CA PRO A 354 -14.66 -18.38 -5.33
C PRO A 354 -13.23 -18.31 -5.83
N ILE A 355 -12.85 -19.20 -6.74
CA ILE A 355 -11.51 -19.18 -7.35
C ILE A 355 -11.38 -18.00 -8.31
N GLY A 356 -10.27 -17.25 -8.21
CA GLY A 356 -10.03 -16.01 -8.95
C GLY A 356 -9.53 -16.16 -10.38
N GLU A 357 -9.51 -15.04 -11.12
CA GLU A 357 -9.01 -14.95 -12.49
C GLU A 357 -7.53 -15.34 -12.65
N PHE A 358 -6.73 -15.09 -11.62
CA PHE A 358 -5.32 -15.45 -11.57
C PHE A 358 -5.10 -16.96 -11.61
N SER A 359 -6.02 -17.73 -11.04
CA SER A 359 -5.94 -19.17 -10.99
C SER A 359 -5.97 -19.78 -12.40
N PHE A 360 -6.61 -19.11 -13.36
CA PHE A 360 -6.57 -19.53 -14.77
C PHE A 360 -5.21 -19.28 -15.42
N ILE A 361 -4.60 -18.13 -15.13
CA ILE A 361 -3.26 -17.79 -15.64
C ILE A 361 -2.25 -18.79 -15.11
N ILE A 362 -2.30 -19.08 -13.81
CA ILE A 362 -1.44 -20.06 -13.15
C ILE A 362 -1.66 -21.44 -13.75
N ALA A 363 -2.92 -21.87 -13.95
CA ALA A 363 -3.23 -23.16 -14.57
C ALA A 363 -2.71 -23.25 -16.00
N GLY A 364 -2.88 -22.21 -16.81
CA GLY A 364 -2.37 -22.14 -18.18
C GLY A 364 -0.85 -22.24 -18.24
N ILE A 365 -0.13 -21.58 -17.31
CA ILE A 365 1.33 -21.74 -17.19
C ILE A 365 1.71 -23.16 -16.80
N GLY A 366 0.98 -23.79 -15.87
CA GLY A 366 1.19 -25.18 -15.48
C GLY A 366 1.06 -26.16 -16.65
N VAL A 367 0.07 -25.97 -17.51
CA VAL A 367 -0.11 -26.76 -18.74
C VAL A 367 0.99 -26.46 -19.75
N ALA A 368 1.26 -25.19 -20.04
CA ALA A 368 2.29 -24.77 -21.01
C ALA A 368 3.71 -25.23 -20.62
N SER A 369 3.96 -25.40 -19.32
CA SER A 369 5.24 -25.88 -18.78
C SER A 369 5.33 -27.41 -18.67
N GLY A 370 4.27 -28.14 -19.08
CA GLY A 370 4.22 -29.59 -19.00
C GLY A 370 4.01 -30.17 -17.60
N LEU A 371 3.69 -29.34 -16.59
CA LEU A 371 3.42 -29.81 -15.22
C LEU A 371 2.08 -30.54 -15.11
N PHE A 372 1.14 -30.21 -16.00
CA PHE A 372 -0.17 -30.83 -16.09
C PHE A 372 -0.57 -31.04 -17.56
N SER A 373 -1.48 -31.99 -17.80
CA SER A 373 -2.12 -32.18 -19.10
C SER A 373 -3.12 -31.06 -19.42
N GLU A 374 -3.49 -30.89 -20.69
CA GLU A 374 -4.45 -29.88 -21.17
C GLU A 374 -5.79 -29.89 -20.42
N SER A 375 -6.23 -31.06 -19.96
CA SER A 375 -7.42 -31.22 -19.12
C SER A 375 -7.39 -30.40 -17.82
N PHE A 376 -6.21 -30.04 -17.31
CA PHE A 376 -6.08 -29.25 -16.08
C PHE A 376 -6.61 -27.83 -16.23
N GLN A 377 -6.44 -27.21 -17.40
CA GLN A 377 -7.00 -25.89 -17.66
C GLN A 377 -8.54 -25.94 -17.66
N VAL A 378 -9.12 -26.99 -18.25
CA VAL A 378 -10.57 -27.27 -18.22
C VAL A 378 -11.06 -27.47 -16.78
N ILE A 379 -10.30 -28.22 -15.96
CA ILE A 379 -10.62 -28.45 -14.55
C ILE A 379 -10.58 -27.13 -13.77
N ALA A 380 -9.52 -26.33 -13.91
CA ALA A 380 -9.36 -25.07 -13.19
C ALA A 380 -10.48 -24.07 -13.54
N VAL A 381 -10.80 -23.91 -14.82
CA VAL A 381 -11.90 -23.04 -15.27
C VAL A 381 -13.25 -23.57 -14.80
N GLY A 382 -13.50 -24.87 -14.95
CA GLY A 382 -14.73 -25.50 -14.49
C GLY A 382 -14.94 -25.37 -12.97
N THR A 383 -13.88 -25.56 -12.18
CA THR A 383 -13.93 -25.35 -10.72
C THR A 383 -14.21 -23.90 -10.37
N SER A 384 -13.56 -22.93 -11.03
CA SER A 384 -13.90 -21.53 -10.77
C SER A 384 -15.34 -21.23 -11.12
N LEU A 385 -15.83 -21.65 -12.29
CA LEU A 385 -17.23 -21.43 -12.68
C LEU A 385 -18.19 -22.04 -11.65
N ALA A 386 -17.95 -23.27 -11.21
CA ALA A 386 -18.75 -23.93 -10.19
C ALA A 386 -18.73 -23.16 -8.85
N THR A 387 -17.55 -22.76 -8.36
CA THR A 387 -17.44 -21.96 -7.13
C THR A 387 -18.10 -20.59 -7.27
N CYS A 388 -18.04 -19.96 -8.44
CA CYS A 388 -18.68 -18.67 -8.73
C CYS A 388 -20.22 -18.76 -8.71
N LEU A 389 -20.78 -19.87 -9.17
CA LEU A 389 -22.24 -20.12 -9.08
C LEU A 389 -22.67 -20.42 -7.64
N ILE A 390 -21.82 -21.07 -6.87
CA ILE A 390 -22.08 -21.45 -5.47
C ILE A 390 -21.89 -20.26 -4.52
N ALA A 391 -21.00 -19.32 -4.83
CA ALA A 391 -20.63 -18.20 -3.95
C ALA A 391 -21.79 -17.33 -3.46
N PRO A 392 -22.71 -16.84 -4.32
CA PRO A 392 -23.79 -15.97 -3.87
C PRO A 392 -24.70 -16.67 -2.86
N ILE A 393 -24.91 -17.98 -3.03
CA ILE A 393 -25.69 -18.82 -2.12
C ILE A 393 -24.97 -18.94 -0.77
N LEU A 394 -23.67 -19.22 -0.76
CA LEU A 394 -22.87 -19.30 0.46
C LEU A 394 -22.81 -17.96 1.21
N ILE A 395 -22.54 -16.86 0.50
CA ILE A 395 -22.40 -15.53 1.11
C ILE A 395 -23.73 -15.09 1.72
N LYS A 396 -24.85 -15.26 0.99
CA LYS A 396 -26.19 -14.94 1.47
C LYS A 396 -26.62 -15.83 2.64
N SER A 397 -26.22 -17.10 2.62
CA SER A 397 -26.55 -18.07 3.68
C SER A 397 -25.53 -18.08 4.83
N SER A 398 -24.53 -17.19 4.79
CA SER A 398 -23.44 -17.18 5.78
C SER A 398 -23.94 -17.00 7.21
N ASP A 399 -25.00 -16.22 7.42
CA ASP A 399 -25.63 -16.04 8.72
C ASP A 399 -26.19 -17.35 9.29
N TRP A 400 -26.95 -18.09 8.49
CA TRP A 400 -27.50 -19.39 8.85
C TRP A 400 -26.40 -20.45 9.07
N LEU A 401 -25.42 -20.52 8.15
CA LEU A 401 -24.27 -21.42 8.29
C LEU A 401 -23.50 -21.12 9.58
N THR A 402 -23.29 -19.85 9.90
CA THR A 402 -22.62 -19.49 11.16
C THR A 402 -23.41 -19.86 12.40
N GLN A 403 -24.74 -19.91 12.37
CA GLN A 403 -25.51 -20.39 13.53
C GLN A 403 -25.35 -21.89 13.76
N ILE A 404 -25.19 -22.68 12.70
CA ILE A 404 -24.95 -24.12 12.79
C ILE A 404 -23.53 -24.43 13.28
N PHE A 405 -22.54 -23.71 12.75
CA PHE A 405 -21.12 -23.96 13.03
C PHE A 405 -20.55 -23.13 14.18
N SER A 406 -21.21 -22.04 14.61
CA SER A 406 -20.79 -21.27 15.79
C SER A 406 -21.41 -21.88 17.04
N PRO A 407 -20.61 -22.46 17.94
CA PRO A 407 -21.12 -22.93 19.21
C PRO A 407 -21.44 -21.69 20.06
N GLU A 408 -22.72 -21.32 20.14
CA GLU A 408 -23.24 -20.59 21.31
C GLU A 408 -23.06 -21.39 22.62
N SER A 409 -22.56 -22.63 22.53
CA SER A 409 -22.59 -23.65 23.57
C SER A 409 -21.28 -23.86 24.35
N ALA A 410 -20.18 -23.13 24.08
CA ALA A 410 -18.91 -23.32 24.78
C ALA A 410 -18.34 -22.03 25.43
N PRO A 411 -18.88 -21.58 26.58
CA PRO A 411 -18.42 -20.35 27.26
C PRO A 411 -16.94 -20.35 27.68
N ARG A 412 -16.29 -21.52 27.71
CA ARG A 412 -14.84 -21.64 27.95
C ARG A 412 -14.00 -21.22 26.74
N LEU A 413 -14.43 -21.57 25.53
CA LEU A 413 -13.77 -21.19 24.29
C LEU A 413 -13.87 -19.68 24.06
N ASP A 414 -15.03 -19.10 24.34
CA ASP A 414 -15.26 -17.66 24.15
C ASP A 414 -14.40 -16.80 25.11
N ARG A 415 -14.25 -17.24 26.36
CA ARG A 415 -13.31 -16.60 27.32
C ARG A 415 -11.84 -16.76 26.90
N TRP A 416 -11.46 -17.95 26.41
CA TRP A 416 -10.10 -18.18 25.93
C TRP A 416 -9.78 -17.31 24.71
N TYR A 417 -10.71 -17.22 23.75
CA TYR A 417 -10.62 -16.33 22.60
C TYR A 417 -10.58 -14.85 23.00
N GLY A 418 -11.40 -14.43 23.97
CA GLY A 418 -11.35 -13.07 24.51
C GLY A 418 -9.98 -12.71 25.08
N ASN A 419 -9.36 -13.65 25.82
CA ASN A 419 -8.01 -13.48 26.35
C ASN A 419 -6.93 -13.48 25.25
N TYR A 420 -7.10 -14.32 24.22
CA TYR A 420 -6.19 -14.39 23.08
C TYR A 420 -6.26 -13.13 22.19
N ALA A 421 -7.47 -12.64 21.90
CA ALA A 421 -7.69 -11.39 21.21
C ALA A 421 -7.14 -10.19 22.02
N ALA A 422 -7.29 -10.21 23.35
CA ALA A 422 -6.69 -9.23 24.25
C ALA A 422 -5.15 -9.31 24.29
N PHE A 423 -4.57 -10.48 24.06
CA PHE A 423 -3.11 -10.63 23.91
C PHE A 423 -2.62 -10.03 22.59
N TRP A 424 -3.30 -10.31 21.48
CA TRP A 424 -2.98 -9.72 20.18
C TRP A 424 -3.12 -8.19 20.16
N SER A 425 -4.14 -7.64 20.82
CA SER A 425 -4.30 -6.18 20.93
C SER A 425 -3.20 -5.50 21.75
N ARG A 426 -2.54 -6.22 22.67
CA ARG A 426 -1.36 -5.75 23.42
C ARG A 426 -0.07 -5.77 22.59
N ILE A 427 0.03 -6.64 21.58
CA ILE A 427 1.16 -6.69 20.64
C ILE A 427 1.01 -5.64 19.53
N GLY A 428 -0.21 -5.14 19.32
CA GLY A 428 -0.49 -4.02 18.42
C GLY A 428 0.22 -2.70 18.82
N PRO A 429 0.19 -1.68 17.95
CA PRO A 429 0.92 -0.41 18.13
C PRO A 429 0.59 0.38 19.41
N SER A 430 -0.41 -0.05 20.18
CA SER A 430 -0.87 0.56 21.44
C SER A 430 -0.24 -0.06 22.70
N GLY A 431 0.57 -1.14 22.58
CA GLY A 431 1.29 -1.74 23.71
C GLY A 431 2.61 -1.04 24.07
N PRO A 432 3.25 -1.37 25.21
CA PRO A 432 4.56 -0.83 25.60
C PRO A 432 5.66 -1.12 24.55
N SER A 433 5.59 -2.25 23.84
CA SER A 433 6.43 -2.59 22.68
C SER A 433 6.11 -1.75 21.42
N GLY A 434 4.89 -1.23 21.31
CA GLY A 434 4.44 -0.35 20.23
C GLY A 434 5.14 1.01 20.23
N GLN A 435 5.54 1.52 21.41
CA GLN A 435 6.31 2.76 21.53
C GLN A 435 7.72 2.60 20.94
N LEU A 436 8.42 1.50 21.25
CA LEU A 436 9.72 1.18 20.65
C LEU A 436 9.61 1.07 19.12
N TRP A 437 8.57 0.38 18.62
CA TRP A 437 8.28 0.31 17.19
C TRP A 437 7.98 1.68 16.57
N MET A 438 7.24 2.56 17.24
CA MET A 438 6.98 3.92 16.73
C MET A 438 8.24 4.77 16.62
N LEU A 439 9.19 4.61 17.53
CA LEU A 439 10.49 5.28 17.49
C LEU A 439 11.42 4.68 16.42
N MET A 440 11.35 3.36 16.21
CA MET A 440 12.22 2.64 15.29
C MET A 440 11.70 2.57 13.84
N LYS A 441 10.38 2.57 13.60
CA LYS A 441 9.78 2.31 12.27
C LYS A 441 10.33 3.21 11.16
N LYS A 442 10.56 4.49 11.46
CA LYS A 442 11.11 5.46 10.49
C LYS A 442 12.55 5.11 10.12
N ARG A 443 13.36 4.70 11.10
CA ARG A 443 14.76 4.32 10.89
C ARG A 443 14.86 2.96 10.20
N LEU A 444 14.04 2.00 10.60
CA LEU A 444 13.95 0.69 9.96
C LEU A 444 13.56 0.81 8.48
N PHE A 445 12.56 1.64 8.15
CA PHE A 445 12.19 1.89 6.77
C PHE A 445 13.31 2.55 5.96
N GLN A 446 14.06 3.47 6.57
CA GLN A 446 15.24 4.06 5.93
C GLN A 446 16.35 3.03 5.70
N VAL A 447 16.67 2.19 6.70
CA VAL A 447 17.65 1.10 6.54
C VAL A 447 17.23 0.16 5.42
N ALA A 448 15.97 -0.29 5.44
CA ALA A 448 15.43 -1.17 4.42
C ALA A 448 15.57 -0.56 3.01
N ARG A 449 15.19 0.71 2.83
CA ARG A 449 15.32 1.41 1.54
C ARG A 449 16.77 1.50 1.04
N GLU A 450 17.71 1.86 1.91
CA GLU A 450 19.12 2.02 1.53
C GLU A 450 19.80 0.66 1.28
N MET A 451 19.51 -0.36 2.09
CA MET A 451 19.99 -1.72 1.81
C MET A 451 19.45 -2.22 0.47
N LEU A 452 18.16 -2.02 0.23
CA LEU A 452 17.50 -2.41 -1.01
C LEU A 452 18.09 -1.67 -2.23
N LEU A 453 18.45 -0.38 -2.10
CA LEU A 453 19.16 0.37 -3.15
C LEU A 453 20.55 -0.21 -3.45
N ILE A 454 21.31 -0.56 -2.43
CA ILE A 454 22.65 -1.16 -2.58
C ILE A 454 22.53 -2.55 -3.22
N SER A 455 21.61 -3.40 -2.76
CA SER A 455 21.33 -4.71 -3.37
C SER A 455 20.97 -4.56 -4.85
N ALA A 456 20.08 -3.63 -5.17
CA ALA A 456 19.70 -3.31 -6.54
C ALA A 456 20.91 -2.92 -7.39
N LEU A 457 21.77 -2.02 -6.89
CA LEU A 457 22.94 -1.54 -7.62
C LEU A 457 23.88 -2.70 -7.97
N PHE A 458 24.18 -3.59 -7.02
CA PHE A 458 25.08 -4.72 -7.23
C PHE A 458 24.47 -5.86 -8.05
N LEU A 459 23.18 -6.18 -7.87
CA LEU A 459 22.51 -7.24 -8.65
C LEU A 459 22.38 -6.89 -10.14
N PHE A 460 22.13 -5.62 -10.46
CA PHE A 460 22.03 -5.16 -11.84
C PHE A 460 23.37 -4.78 -12.45
N ALA A 461 24.39 -4.54 -11.62
CA ALA A 461 25.74 -4.24 -12.09
C ALA A 461 26.32 -5.34 -12.98
N ASP A 462 26.15 -6.61 -12.62
CA ASP A 462 26.74 -7.73 -13.36
C ASP A 462 26.08 -7.94 -14.75
N PRO A 463 24.74 -7.97 -14.89
CA PRO A 463 24.09 -7.98 -16.21
C PRO A 463 24.49 -6.78 -17.07
N ILE A 464 24.47 -5.55 -16.51
CA ILE A 464 24.86 -4.33 -17.22
C ILE A 464 26.32 -4.43 -17.69
N PHE A 465 27.21 -4.91 -16.82
CA PHE A 465 28.61 -5.10 -17.16
C PHE A 465 28.77 -6.11 -18.29
N ARG A 466 28.14 -7.27 -18.21
CA ARG A 466 28.28 -8.35 -19.20
C ARG A 466 27.71 -7.98 -20.56
N GLU A 467 26.58 -7.29 -20.60
CA GLU A 467 25.81 -7.06 -21.83
C GLU A 467 26.13 -5.73 -22.51
N PHE A 468 26.50 -4.70 -21.73
CA PHE A 468 26.78 -3.36 -22.28
C PHE A 468 28.26 -2.97 -22.22
N VAL A 469 28.96 -3.28 -21.12
CA VAL A 469 30.32 -2.77 -20.89
C VAL A 469 31.37 -3.71 -21.49
N LYS A 470 31.32 -5.00 -21.14
CA LYS A 470 32.29 -6.03 -21.55
C LYS A 470 32.40 -6.21 -23.07
N PRO A 471 31.31 -6.18 -23.87
CA PRO A 471 31.42 -6.32 -25.33
C PRO A 471 32.07 -5.10 -26.00
N ARG A 472 31.95 -3.92 -25.36
CA ARG A 472 32.43 -2.65 -25.91
C ARG A 472 33.82 -2.26 -25.39
N PHE A 473 34.18 -2.74 -24.21
CA PHE A 473 35.44 -2.49 -23.51
C PHE A 473 35.97 -3.78 -22.87
N PRO A 474 36.67 -4.64 -23.62
CA PRO A 474 37.09 -5.96 -23.15
C PRO A 474 38.31 -5.94 -22.21
N ALA A 475 39.00 -4.82 -22.04
CA ALA A 475 40.20 -4.76 -21.20
C ALA A 475 39.88 -4.87 -19.70
N PHE A 476 40.69 -5.63 -18.97
CA PHE A 476 40.52 -5.95 -17.54
C PHE A 476 40.38 -4.69 -16.66
N GLU A 477 41.11 -3.63 -16.98
CA GLU A 477 41.11 -2.36 -16.22
C GLU A 477 39.73 -1.67 -16.19
N PHE A 478 38.93 -1.81 -17.27
CA PHE A 478 37.57 -1.24 -17.30
C PHE A 478 36.61 -1.99 -16.39
N GLY A 479 36.81 -3.29 -16.18
CA GLY A 479 36.07 -4.07 -15.19
C GLY A 479 36.32 -3.55 -13.77
N VAL A 480 37.60 -3.33 -13.44
CA VAL A 480 37.99 -2.78 -12.13
C VAL A 480 37.41 -1.38 -11.93
N LEU A 481 37.49 -0.51 -12.94
CA LEU A 481 36.97 0.86 -12.88
C LEU A 481 35.45 0.90 -12.72
N PHE A 482 34.72 0.02 -13.42
CA PHE A 482 33.26 -0.10 -13.33
C PHE A 482 32.82 -0.48 -11.92
N TRP A 483 33.40 -1.56 -11.36
CA TRP A 483 33.07 -2.03 -10.01
C TRP A 483 33.51 -1.03 -8.93
N PHE A 484 34.63 -0.34 -9.13
CA PHE A 484 35.05 0.74 -8.25
C PHE A 484 34.04 1.90 -8.25
N GLY A 485 33.55 2.30 -9.43
CA GLY A 485 32.51 3.34 -9.57
C GLY A 485 31.22 2.96 -8.82
N ILE A 486 30.77 1.72 -8.95
CA ILE A 486 29.61 1.18 -8.23
C ILE A 486 29.86 1.17 -6.71
N GLY A 487 31.05 0.77 -6.28
CA GLY A 487 31.47 0.84 -4.88
C GLY A 487 31.39 2.26 -4.31
N VAL A 488 31.89 3.26 -5.05
CA VAL A 488 31.84 4.68 -4.64
C VAL A 488 30.41 5.18 -4.52
N VAL A 489 29.53 4.85 -5.46
CA VAL A 489 28.10 5.21 -5.41
C VAL A 489 27.42 4.55 -4.18
N CYS A 490 27.80 3.31 -3.84
CA CYS A 490 27.29 2.58 -2.68
C CYS A 490 27.76 3.13 -1.32
N LEU A 491 28.83 3.93 -1.25
CA LEU A 491 29.30 4.49 0.02
C LEU A 491 28.26 5.39 0.68
N PHE A 492 27.54 6.18 -0.11
CA PHE A 492 26.51 7.10 0.39
C PHE A 492 25.35 6.38 1.12
N PRO A 493 24.66 5.40 0.49
CA PRO A 493 23.63 4.64 1.18
C PRO A 493 24.20 3.78 2.32
N MET A 494 25.43 3.27 2.21
CA MET A 494 26.04 2.44 3.26
C MET A 494 26.28 3.24 4.55
N VAL A 495 26.75 4.48 4.44
CA VAL A 495 26.87 5.41 5.59
C VAL A 495 25.48 5.72 6.18
N ALA A 496 24.46 5.86 5.34
CA ALA A 496 23.09 6.10 5.79
C ALA A 496 22.51 4.89 6.56
N VAL A 497 22.79 3.66 6.12
CA VAL A 497 22.43 2.41 6.82
C VAL A 497 23.09 2.36 8.19
N TRP A 498 24.40 2.60 8.26
CA TRP A 498 25.17 2.61 9.51
C TRP A 498 24.60 3.60 10.52
N ARG A 499 24.35 4.85 10.10
CA ARG A 499 23.78 5.92 10.95
C ARG A 499 22.41 5.55 11.53
N ASN A 500 21.59 4.85 10.76
CA ASN A 500 20.26 4.49 11.21
C ASN A 500 20.27 3.28 12.16
N LEU A 501 21.15 2.29 11.92
CA LEU A 501 21.39 1.17 12.83
C LEU A 501 21.98 1.64 14.15
N SER A 502 22.95 2.56 14.13
CA SER A 502 23.55 3.11 15.35
C SER A 502 22.53 3.88 16.21
N ALA A 503 21.62 4.59 15.55
CA ALA A 503 20.54 5.27 16.25
C ALA A 503 19.47 4.32 16.78
N MET A 504 19.24 3.17 16.13
CA MET A 504 18.39 2.11 16.66
C MET A 504 19.02 1.45 17.89
N ALA A 505 20.33 1.18 17.87
CA ALA A 505 21.06 0.68 19.05
C ALA A 505 20.89 1.61 20.26
N MET A 506 20.96 2.93 20.03
CA MET A 506 20.75 3.94 21.07
C MET A 506 19.33 3.91 21.63
N ILE A 507 18.30 3.94 20.76
CA ILE A 507 16.90 3.89 21.20
C ILE A 507 16.59 2.63 22.01
N ILE A 508 17.11 1.46 21.59
CA ILE A 508 16.92 0.19 22.30
C ILE A 508 17.63 0.23 23.67
N SER A 509 18.86 0.72 23.71
CA SER A 509 19.64 0.89 24.94
C SER A 509 18.92 1.78 25.95
N ASP A 510 18.43 2.94 25.51
CA ASP A 510 17.75 3.92 26.39
C ASP A 510 16.39 3.40 26.88
N TYR A 511 15.65 2.69 26.01
CA TYR A 511 14.39 2.05 26.42
C TYR A 511 14.61 0.96 27.47
N LEU A 512 15.65 0.14 27.33
CA LEU A 512 16.01 -0.91 28.30
C LEU A 512 16.46 -0.31 29.64
N LEU A 513 17.17 0.83 29.64
CA LEU A 513 17.52 1.58 30.84
C LEU A 513 16.27 2.07 31.58
N TYR A 514 15.34 2.71 30.84
CA TYR A 514 14.13 3.29 31.40
C TYR A 514 13.15 2.23 31.95
N ALA A 515 12.99 1.10 31.24
CA ALA A 515 12.04 0.06 31.62
C ALA A 515 12.46 -0.74 32.86
N ASN A 516 13.76 -0.95 33.09
CA ASN A 516 14.25 -1.90 34.10
C ASN A 516 15.16 -1.28 35.19
N LYS A 517 15.34 0.04 35.26
CA LYS A 517 16.26 0.72 36.22
C LYS A 517 17.65 0.06 36.28
N LEU A 518 18.18 -0.34 35.12
CA LEU A 518 19.49 -0.99 35.01
C LEU A 518 20.63 0.03 35.23
N HIS A 519 21.79 -0.46 35.68
CA HIS A 519 23.00 0.37 35.80
C HIS A 519 23.52 0.80 34.42
N SER A 520 24.01 2.04 34.31
CA SER A 520 24.48 2.69 33.06
C SER A 520 25.56 1.90 32.29
N SER A 521 26.43 1.18 33.01
CA SER A 521 27.45 0.33 32.41
C SER A 521 26.86 -0.82 31.58
N PHE A 522 25.72 -1.38 31.98
CA PHE A 522 25.10 -2.51 31.28
C PHE A 522 24.50 -2.09 29.94
N ALA A 523 23.95 -0.89 29.86
CA ALA A 523 23.42 -0.32 28.63
C ALA A 523 24.53 -0.01 27.60
N THR A 524 25.68 0.46 28.07
CA THR A 524 26.86 0.66 27.23
C THR A 524 27.33 -0.65 26.60
N VAL A 525 27.34 -1.74 27.37
CA VAL A 525 27.67 -3.09 26.87
C VAL A 525 26.64 -3.58 25.85
N ILE A 526 25.34 -3.41 26.11
CA ILE A 526 24.27 -3.76 25.16
C ILE A 526 24.41 -2.98 23.85
N LYS A 527 24.73 -1.68 23.91
CA LYS A 527 24.96 -0.85 22.72
C LYS A 527 26.12 -1.35 21.87
N HIS A 528 27.25 -1.71 22.50
CA HIS A 528 28.40 -2.28 21.79
C HIS A 528 28.07 -3.65 21.19
N LEU A 529 27.38 -4.52 21.92
CA LEU A 529 26.92 -5.81 21.42
C LEU A 529 25.98 -5.66 20.21
N LEU A 530 25.03 -4.71 20.26
CA LEU A 530 24.14 -4.40 19.14
C LEU A 530 24.93 -3.86 17.93
N HIS A 531 25.92 -2.99 18.13
CA HIS A 531 26.77 -2.54 17.03
C HIS A 531 27.56 -3.69 16.39
N VAL A 532 28.19 -4.55 17.19
CA VAL A 532 28.92 -5.73 16.69
C VAL A 532 27.98 -6.64 15.90
N PHE A 533 26.77 -6.87 16.42
CA PHE A 533 25.73 -7.64 15.75
C PHE A 533 25.29 -7.02 14.41
N TYR A 534 25.10 -5.69 14.35
CA TYR A 534 24.76 -5.00 13.12
C TYR A 534 25.88 -4.99 12.08
N VAL A 535 27.14 -4.83 12.50
CA VAL A 535 28.31 -4.99 11.61
C VAL A 535 28.34 -6.39 11.02
N PHE A 536 28.14 -7.41 11.85
CA PHE A 536 28.15 -8.80 11.43
C PHE A 536 27.05 -9.08 10.40
N ILE A 537 25.82 -8.62 10.64
CA ILE A 537 24.71 -8.74 9.69
C ILE A 537 25.01 -8.02 8.37
N LEU A 538 25.54 -6.79 8.43
CA LEU A 538 25.89 -6.03 7.22
C LEU A 538 27.00 -6.71 6.41
N ALA A 539 28.00 -7.28 7.09
CA ALA A 539 29.09 -8.00 6.45
C ALA A 539 28.59 -9.29 5.78
N LEU A 540 27.75 -10.08 6.47
CA LEU A 540 27.10 -11.27 5.90
C LEU A 540 26.22 -10.91 4.69
N TRP A 541 25.49 -9.81 4.77
CA TRP A 541 24.62 -9.36 3.69
C TRP A 541 25.42 -8.88 2.48
N LEU A 542 26.49 -8.09 2.66
CA LEU A 542 27.39 -7.68 1.58
C LEU A 542 28.11 -8.87 0.94
N TRP A 543 28.55 -9.84 1.77
CA TRP A 543 29.23 -11.05 1.29
C TRP A 543 28.39 -11.85 0.30
N ASN A 544 27.07 -11.94 0.52
CA ASN A 544 26.17 -12.66 -0.39
C ASN A 544 25.86 -11.91 -1.70
N ILE A 545 26.15 -10.61 -1.78
CA ILE A 545 25.80 -9.76 -2.93
C ILE A 545 27.00 -9.54 -3.85
N LEU A 546 28.22 -9.62 -3.33
CA LEU A 546 29.45 -9.42 -4.09
C LEU A 546 29.69 -10.60 -5.06
N PRO A 547 29.87 -10.32 -6.38
CA PRO A 547 30.23 -11.36 -7.34
C PRO A 547 31.51 -12.13 -6.97
N ASP A 548 31.50 -13.45 -7.11
CA ASP A 548 32.61 -14.34 -6.69
C ASP A 548 33.97 -14.01 -7.34
N TYR A 549 33.97 -13.44 -8.54
CA TYR A 549 35.18 -13.05 -9.25
C TYR A 549 35.85 -11.77 -8.71
N LEU A 550 35.18 -11.02 -7.83
CA LEU A 550 35.73 -9.86 -7.13
C LEU A 550 36.49 -10.25 -5.85
N ILE A 551 36.52 -11.54 -5.47
CA ILE A 551 37.17 -12.07 -4.26
C ILE A 551 38.68 -12.36 -4.50
N GLY A 552 39.32 -11.59 -5.39
CA GLY A 552 40.77 -11.66 -5.63
C GLY A 552 41.57 -10.83 -4.62
N TRP A 553 42.82 -11.21 -4.32
CA TRP A 553 43.71 -10.47 -3.38
C TRP A 553 43.89 -8.99 -3.75
N GLN A 554 43.84 -8.66 -5.04
CA GLN A 554 43.94 -7.29 -5.55
C GLN A 554 42.75 -6.41 -5.12
N PHE A 555 41.54 -6.97 -5.16
CA PHE A 555 40.33 -6.33 -4.67
C PHE A 555 40.28 -6.29 -3.15
N LEU A 556 40.84 -7.30 -2.47
CA LEU A 556 40.94 -7.33 -1.01
C LEU A 556 41.80 -6.17 -0.48
N VAL A 557 42.90 -5.85 -1.16
CA VAL A 557 43.76 -4.68 -0.84
C VAL A 557 43.06 -3.36 -1.14
N GLY A 558 42.38 -3.25 -2.29
CA GLY A 558 41.59 -2.05 -2.64
C GLY A 558 40.42 -1.82 -1.69
N PHE A 559 39.73 -2.89 -1.30
CA PHE A 559 38.64 -2.89 -0.33
C PHE A 559 39.14 -2.52 1.06
N LEU A 560 40.28 -3.05 1.51
CA LEU A 560 40.91 -2.65 2.77
C LEU A 560 41.26 -1.17 2.80
N ALA A 561 41.79 -0.62 1.70
CA ALA A 561 42.15 0.80 1.58
C ALA A 561 40.91 1.72 1.58
N VAL A 562 39.86 1.36 0.84
CA VAL A 562 38.59 2.11 0.82
C VAL A 562 37.86 1.97 2.16
N SER A 563 37.85 0.77 2.75
CA SER A 563 37.25 0.51 4.07
C SER A 563 37.97 1.27 5.19
N THR A 564 39.31 1.34 5.18
CA THR A 564 40.05 2.18 6.12
C THR A 564 39.83 3.67 5.89
N PHE A 565 39.72 4.13 4.65
CA PHE A 565 39.39 5.53 4.35
C PHE A 565 37.97 5.89 4.82
N VAL A 566 36.99 5.04 4.53
CA VAL A 566 35.59 5.21 4.95
C VAL A 566 35.48 5.13 6.46
N MET A 567 36.18 4.20 7.10
CA MET A 567 36.25 4.10 8.56
C MET A 567 36.89 5.37 9.15
N ALA A 568 37.97 5.90 8.56
CA ALA A 568 38.62 7.13 9.03
C ALA A 568 37.73 8.37 8.88
N VAL A 569 36.98 8.48 7.77
CA VAL A 569 36.00 9.56 7.56
C VAL A 569 34.82 9.39 8.51
N ALA A 570 34.29 8.18 8.65
CA ALA A 570 33.21 7.85 9.58
C ALA A 570 33.62 8.13 11.03
N MET A 571 34.85 7.78 11.44
CA MET A 571 35.38 8.07 12.77
C MET A 571 35.40 9.59 13.04
N ARG A 572 35.85 10.39 12.05
CA ARG A 572 35.89 11.87 12.17
C ARG A 572 34.50 12.50 12.23
N VAL A 573 33.52 11.90 11.57
CA VAL A 573 32.12 12.34 11.62
C VAL A 573 31.48 11.89 12.93
N ILE A 574 31.59 10.63 13.31
CA ILE A 574 31.00 10.05 14.53
C ILE A 574 31.47 10.83 15.77
N ILE A 575 32.75 11.17 15.89
CA ILE A 575 33.28 11.94 17.05
C ILE A 575 32.65 13.35 17.14
N ARG A 576 32.40 14.04 16.02
CA ARG A 576 31.74 15.36 16.03
C ARG A 576 30.24 15.30 16.32
N TRP A 577 29.62 14.16 16.04
CA TRP A 577 28.19 13.97 16.21
C TRP A 577 27.85 13.41 17.59
N TYR A 578 28.68 12.55 18.16
CA TYR A 578 28.45 11.97 19.48
C TYR A 578 28.38 13.04 20.56
N SER A 579 29.25 14.05 20.52
CA SER A 579 29.21 15.18 21.47
C SER A 579 28.00 16.08 21.30
N ARG A 580 27.50 16.26 20.07
CA ARG A 580 26.27 17.04 19.83
C ARG A 580 25.02 16.26 20.21
N LEU A 581 25.04 14.94 20.08
CA LEU A 581 23.91 14.08 20.43
C LEU A 581 23.81 13.88 21.92
N GLU A 582 24.93 13.74 22.63
CA GLU A 582 24.97 13.70 24.10
C GLU A 582 24.52 15.05 24.67
N ASN A 583 25.05 16.17 24.17
CA ASN A 583 24.59 17.49 24.59
C ASN A 583 23.12 17.77 24.24
N ALA A 584 22.63 17.35 23.06
CA ALA A 584 21.23 17.55 22.66
C ALA A 584 20.28 16.55 23.33
N LEU A 585 20.76 15.39 23.78
CA LEU A 585 19.98 14.41 24.53
C LEU A 585 19.94 14.79 26.01
N ASP A 586 21.01 15.34 26.57
CA ASP A 586 21.04 15.90 27.91
C ASP A 586 20.20 17.18 27.99
N GLU A 587 20.30 18.10 27.01
CA GLU A 587 19.35 19.22 26.87
C GLU A 587 17.92 18.72 26.70
N ALA A 588 17.66 17.72 25.83
CA ALA A 588 16.32 17.19 25.64
C ALA A 588 15.81 16.36 26.82
N LEU A 589 16.66 15.72 27.62
CA LEU A 589 16.25 14.94 28.80
C LEU A 589 16.01 15.86 30.01
N GLU A 590 16.81 16.93 30.15
CA GLU A 590 16.52 18.02 31.11
C GLU A 590 15.22 18.74 30.71
N ASP A 591 14.99 19.05 29.43
CA ASP A 591 13.73 19.68 28.94
C ASP A 591 12.52 18.73 29.00
N THR A 592 12.70 17.42 28.76
CA THR A 592 11.57 16.50 28.60
C THR A 592 11.10 15.85 29.90
N GLN A 593 11.92 15.79 30.96
CA GLN A 593 11.50 15.18 32.23
C GLN A 593 11.18 16.18 33.35
N THR A 594 11.80 17.36 33.38
CA THR A 594 11.51 18.34 34.44
C THR A 594 10.41 19.34 34.09
N LEU A 595 10.30 19.76 32.83
CA LEU A 595 9.23 20.67 32.38
C LEU A 595 7.96 19.91 32.03
N ARG A 596 8.00 18.84 31.23
CA ARG A 596 6.78 18.09 30.88
C ARG A 596 6.12 17.39 32.07
N GLY A 597 6.86 16.92 33.07
CA GLY A 597 6.29 16.26 34.25
C GLY A 597 5.57 17.23 35.19
N ARG A 598 6.16 18.41 35.41
CA ARG A 598 5.58 19.45 36.27
C ARG A 598 4.56 20.31 35.53
N GLU A 599 4.76 20.65 34.26
CA GLU A 599 3.80 21.41 33.46
C GLU A 599 2.60 20.57 33.00
N LEU A 600 2.72 19.25 32.77
CA LEU A 600 1.52 18.42 32.54
C LEU A 600 0.78 18.07 33.83
N GLU A 601 1.45 18.00 34.99
CA GLU A 601 0.74 17.93 36.27
C GLU A 601 0.14 19.29 36.68
N GLU A 602 0.78 20.43 36.38
CA GLU A 602 0.24 21.77 36.59
C GLU A 602 -0.82 22.16 35.54
N ALA A 603 -0.74 21.68 34.30
CA ALA A 603 -1.81 21.83 33.31
C ALA A 603 -2.99 20.88 33.57
N ARG A 604 -2.77 19.77 34.29
CA ARG A 604 -3.86 18.89 34.78
C ARG A 604 -4.42 19.33 36.13
N ARG A 605 -3.63 19.98 36.99
CA ARG A 605 -4.07 20.52 38.29
C ARG A 605 -4.50 21.99 38.23
N GLY A 606 -4.12 22.70 37.18
CA GLY A 606 -4.58 24.04 36.82
C GLY A 606 -5.77 23.97 35.89
N GLY A 607 -6.94 23.64 36.45
CA GLY A 607 -8.20 23.95 35.78
C GLY A 607 -8.27 25.44 35.43
N ARG A 608 -8.94 25.75 34.32
CA ARG A 608 -9.72 26.97 34.04
C ARG A 608 -9.77 27.26 32.52
N TRP A 609 -10.31 26.40 31.66
CA TRP A 609 -10.90 26.85 30.39
C TRP A 609 -12.03 25.86 30.09
N ASN A 610 -13.28 26.32 30.14
CA ASN A 610 -14.46 25.48 29.91
C ASN A 610 -14.81 25.44 28.41
N TYR A 611 -13.89 25.04 27.53
CA TYR A 611 -14.14 24.95 26.09
C TYR A 611 -13.71 23.59 25.53
N GLU A 612 -14.62 22.91 24.83
CA GLU A 612 -14.43 21.63 24.15
C GLU A 612 -14.62 21.81 22.62
N LEU A 613 -13.99 20.95 21.82
CA LEU A 613 -14.19 20.85 20.37
C LEU A 613 -15.08 19.64 20.08
N GLU A 614 -16.12 19.84 19.28
CA GLU A 614 -17.06 18.78 18.92
C GLU A 614 -17.39 18.83 17.42
N GLU A 615 -17.39 17.67 16.77
CA GLU A 615 -17.74 17.54 15.35
C GLU A 615 -19.21 17.12 15.23
N ILE A 616 -19.98 17.85 14.41
CA ILE A 616 -21.39 17.59 14.17
C ILE A 616 -21.63 17.53 12.65
N SER A 617 -22.32 16.49 12.19
CA SER A 617 -22.77 16.40 10.80
C SER A 617 -24.13 17.09 10.65
N LEU A 618 -24.28 17.94 9.63
CA LEU A 618 -25.57 18.55 9.31
C LEU A 618 -26.53 17.51 8.71
N PRO A 619 -27.74 17.32 9.29
CA PRO A 619 -28.75 16.40 8.77
C PRO A 619 -29.25 16.78 7.37
N ASP A 620 -29.79 15.81 6.64
CA ASP A 620 -30.34 16.00 5.30
C ASP A 620 -31.58 16.93 5.27
N ASP A 621 -32.29 17.03 6.39
CA ASP A 621 -33.53 17.80 6.57
C ASP A 621 -33.31 19.14 7.31
N THR A 622 -32.06 19.62 7.37
CA THR A 622 -31.73 20.86 8.11
C THR A 622 -32.40 22.11 7.53
N ALA A 623 -33.02 22.91 8.41
CA ALA A 623 -33.61 24.22 8.06
C ALA A 623 -32.56 25.25 7.60
N PHE A 624 -31.26 24.97 7.76
CA PHE A 624 -30.15 25.83 7.39
C PHE A 624 -29.51 25.44 6.04
N ALA A 625 -30.12 24.52 5.30
CA ALA A 625 -29.64 24.10 3.98
C ALA A 625 -29.66 25.29 3.00
N GLY A 626 -28.50 25.62 2.43
CA GLY A 626 -28.33 26.75 1.52
C GLY A 626 -28.30 28.12 2.20
N ALA A 627 -28.29 28.19 3.54
CA ALA A 627 -28.18 29.44 4.27
C ALA A 627 -26.71 29.87 4.45
N PRO A 628 -26.40 31.17 4.37
CA PRO A 628 -25.08 31.68 4.75
C PRO A 628 -24.85 31.51 6.25
N LEU A 629 -23.61 31.22 6.64
CA LEU A 629 -23.23 30.97 8.03
C LEU A 629 -23.69 32.10 8.97
N GLY A 630 -23.61 33.35 8.52
CA GLY A 630 -24.04 34.52 9.29
C GLY A 630 -25.54 34.55 9.62
N SER A 631 -26.40 33.96 8.79
CA SER A 631 -27.85 33.93 9.04
C SER A 631 -28.29 32.80 9.96
N THR A 632 -27.40 31.87 10.31
CA THR A 632 -27.72 30.79 11.26
C THR A 632 -27.90 31.28 12.69
N GLU A 633 -27.38 32.48 13.00
CA GLU A 633 -27.38 33.08 14.34
C GLU A 633 -26.84 32.14 15.44
N LEU A 634 -26.06 31.13 15.06
CA LEU A 634 -25.59 30.09 15.98
C LEU A 634 -24.84 30.73 17.16
N ARG A 635 -23.94 31.66 16.86
CA ARG A 635 -23.15 32.38 17.87
C ARG A 635 -24.02 33.17 18.84
N SER A 636 -25.00 33.93 18.36
CA SER A 636 -25.83 34.79 19.22
C SER A 636 -26.84 34.00 20.06
N LYS A 637 -27.32 32.85 19.56
CA LYS A 637 -28.31 32.02 20.25
C LYS A 637 -27.71 30.99 21.20
N THR A 638 -26.55 30.40 20.87
CA THR A 638 -26.01 29.24 21.60
C THR A 638 -24.66 29.51 22.25
N GLY A 639 -23.92 30.52 21.78
CA GLY A 639 -22.58 30.85 22.25
C GLY A 639 -21.48 29.96 21.68
N ALA A 640 -21.82 28.90 20.93
CA ALA A 640 -20.86 28.04 20.24
C ALA A 640 -20.41 28.66 18.90
N GLN A 641 -19.19 28.32 18.48
CA GLN A 641 -18.59 28.83 17.25
C GLN A 641 -18.23 27.70 16.28
N ILE A 642 -18.53 27.87 14.99
CA ILE A 642 -18.02 27.01 13.92
C ILE A 642 -16.59 27.46 13.58
N VAL A 643 -15.64 26.54 13.74
CA VAL A 643 -14.20 26.76 13.49
C VAL A 643 -13.68 25.99 12.28
N GLY A 644 -14.47 25.04 11.76
CA GLY A 644 -14.12 24.19 10.63
C GLY A 644 -15.37 23.69 9.92
N ILE A 645 -15.30 23.56 8.59
CA ILE A 645 -16.32 22.88 7.78
C ILE A 645 -15.59 21.92 6.87
N GLU A 646 -15.98 20.64 6.90
CA GLU A 646 -15.51 19.61 5.98
C GLU A 646 -16.65 19.19 5.07
N ARG A 647 -16.41 19.29 3.76
CA ARG A 647 -17.35 18.93 2.70
C ARG A 647 -16.71 17.88 1.82
N ASN A 648 -17.34 16.71 1.69
CA ASN A 648 -16.85 15.61 0.84
C ASN A 648 -15.36 15.27 1.09
N GLU A 649 -14.94 15.18 2.35
CA GLU A 649 -13.55 14.93 2.77
C GLU A 649 -12.54 16.07 2.47
N PHE A 650 -13.01 17.29 2.16
CA PHE A 650 -12.17 18.47 2.03
C PHE A 650 -12.51 19.51 3.10
N THR A 651 -11.53 19.88 3.93
CA THR A 651 -11.66 21.00 4.88
C THR A 651 -11.61 22.34 4.15
N LEU A 652 -12.61 23.19 4.36
CA LEU A 652 -12.61 24.55 3.83
C LEU A 652 -11.54 25.39 4.56
N PRO A 653 -10.55 25.96 3.83
CA PRO A 653 -9.40 26.64 4.44
C PRO A 653 -9.72 28.04 4.98
N ALA A 654 -10.85 28.63 4.56
CA ALA A 654 -11.34 29.91 5.04
C ALA A 654 -12.86 29.84 5.17
N ILE A 655 -13.35 30.17 6.35
CA ILE A 655 -14.78 30.24 6.66
C ILE A 655 -15.09 31.69 6.95
N ASP A 656 -16.07 32.25 6.26
CA ASP A 656 -16.60 33.58 6.49
C ASP A 656 -18.10 33.54 6.76
N THR A 657 -18.68 34.68 7.14
CA THR A 657 -20.12 34.79 7.40
C THR A 657 -20.98 34.57 6.14
N SER A 658 -20.39 34.61 4.95
CA SER A 658 -21.08 34.37 3.67
C SER A 658 -21.04 32.92 3.21
N THR A 659 -20.26 32.07 3.90
CA THR A 659 -20.07 30.67 3.54
C THR A 659 -21.40 29.90 3.67
N LEU A 660 -21.84 29.28 2.57
CA LEU A 660 -23.11 28.54 2.52
C LEU A 660 -22.97 27.14 3.13
N LEU A 661 -23.92 26.78 3.99
CA LEU A 661 -24.05 25.45 4.58
C LEU A 661 -24.86 24.51 3.67
N PHE A 662 -24.41 23.26 3.53
CA PHE A 662 -25.12 22.23 2.77
C PHE A 662 -25.44 21.02 3.65
N PRO A 663 -26.51 20.27 3.33
CA PRO A 663 -26.76 18.96 3.91
C PRO A 663 -25.52 18.04 3.81
N GLY A 664 -25.17 17.34 4.89
CA GLY A 664 -24.00 16.47 4.96
C GLY A 664 -22.65 17.16 5.22
N ASP A 665 -22.61 18.49 5.33
CA ASP A 665 -21.40 19.20 5.79
C ASP A 665 -21.08 18.79 7.24
N ARG A 666 -19.80 18.51 7.54
CA ARG A 666 -19.34 18.26 8.91
C ARG A 666 -18.77 19.54 9.50
N LEU A 667 -19.41 20.01 10.57
CA LEU A 667 -19.07 21.24 11.28
C LEU A 667 -18.22 20.92 12.51
N LEU A 668 -17.09 21.59 12.64
CA LEU A 668 -16.31 21.58 13.88
C LEU A 668 -16.74 22.76 14.74
N LEU A 669 -17.34 22.48 15.90
CA LEU A 669 -17.82 23.45 16.88
C LEU A 669 -16.85 23.59 18.04
N LEU A 670 -16.74 24.82 18.57
CA LEU A 670 -15.99 25.18 19.76
C LEU A 670 -16.92 25.87 20.76
N GLY A 671 -16.96 25.41 22.00
CA GLY A 671 -17.83 25.97 23.04
C GLY A 671 -17.70 25.22 24.37
N SER A 672 -18.28 25.77 25.44
CA SER A 672 -18.48 24.99 26.67
C SER A 672 -19.46 23.86 26.45
N ARG A 673 -19.44 22.85 27.31
CA ARG A 673 -20.33 21.68 27.18
C ARG A 673 -21.82 22.07 27.16
N GLU A 674 -22.20 23.12 27.87
CA GLU A 674 -23.55 23.69 27.81
C GLU A 674 -23.84 24.43 26.50
N GLN A 675 -22.86 25.16 25.96
CA GLN A 675 -22.98 25.87 24.68
C GLN A 675 -23.09 24.89 23.50
N LEU A 676 -22.29 23.82 23.51
CA LEU A 676 -22.33 22.76 22.50
C LEU A 676 -23.66 22.02 22.49
N ASN A 677 -24.22 21.72 23.67
CA ASN A 677 -25.55 21.11 23.77
C ASN A 677 -26.64 22.03 23.18
N ARG A 678 -26.63 23.34 23.49
CA ARG A 678 -27.56 24.31 22.88
C ARG A 678 -27.36 24.44 21.36
N ALA A 679 -26.11 24.35 20.89
CA ALA A 679 -25.79 24.36 19.47
C ALA A 679 -26.37 23.14 18.74
N ARG A 680 -26.32 21.97 19.38
CA ARG A 680 -26.90 20.74 18.85
C ARG A 680 -28.42 20.83 18.71
N GLU A 681 -29.10 21.36 19.72
CA GLU A 681 -30.55 21.60 19.70
C GLU A 681 -30.94 22.61 18.63
N HIS A 682 -30.18 23.70 18.50
CA HIS A 682 -30.43 24.75 17.50
C HIS A 682 -30.21 24.27 16.05
N LEU A 683 -29.27 23.35 15.84
CA LEU A 683 -29.00 22.72 14.53
C LEU A 683 -29.87 21.47 14.27
N SER A 684 -30.85 21.20 15.14
CA SER A 684 -31.83 20.10 15.03
C SER A 684 -31.20 18.72 14.81
N VAL A 685 -30.09 18.41 15.51
CA VAL A 685 -29.38 17.14 15.34
C VAL A 685 -29.88 16.09 16.34
N SER A 686 -30.38 14.96 15.84
CA SER A 686 -30.82 13.81 16.65
C SER A 686 -29.66 13.20 17.43
N SER A 687 -29.92 12.77 18.66
CA SER A 687 -28.94 12.12 19.54
C SER A 687 -28.44 10.74 19.07
N ASP A 688 -28.97 10.18 17.97
CA ASP A 688 -28.59 8.85 17.47
C ASP A 688 -27.35 8.82 16.54
N ASP A 689 -26.85 9.96 16.06
CA ASP A 689 -25.64 10.03 15.18
C ASP A 689 -24.30 10.04 15.95
N LEU A 690 -24.27 9.40 17.13
CA LEU A 690 -23.26 9.61 18.17
C LEU A 690 -21.91 8.88 18.00
N LEU A 691 -21.47 8.54 16.79
CA LEU A 691 -20.18 7.86 16.59
C LEU A 691 -19.37 8.40 15.43
N SER A 692 -18.75 9.56 15.65
CA SER A 692 -17.52 9.97 14.95
C SER A 692 -16.63 10.74 15.92
N ARG A 693 -15.58 10.08 16.43
CA ARG A 693 -14.49 10.76 17.13
C ARG A 693 -13.54 11.34 16.06
N ALA A 694 -13.38 12.66 16.11
CA ALA A 694 -12.60 13.53 15.25
C ALA A 694 -11.46 12.88 14.42
N HIS A 695 -11.49 13.14 13.12
CA HIS A 695 -10.35 13.00 12.20
C HIS A 695 -10.01 14.33 11.50
N LEU A 696 -10.11 15.47 12.18
CA LEU A 696 -9.48 16.71 11.73
C LEU A 696 -8.01 16.71 12.20
N GLN A 697 -7.12 16.21 11.35
CA GLN A 697 -5.70 15.96 11.67
C GLN A 697 -4.82 17.21 11.87
N ASP A 698 -5.35 18.43 11.96
CA ASP A 698 -4.49 19.63 11.82
C ASP A 698 -4.87 20.88 12.66
N LEU A 699 -5.86 20.82 13.55
CA LEU A 699 -6.23 21.96 14.43
C LEU A 699 -6.07 21.63 15.91
N THR A 700 -5.26 22.41 16.63
CA THR A 700 -5.04 22.27 18.08
C THR A 700 -5.25 23.60 18.81
N ILE A 701 -5.65 23.54 20.08
CA ILE A 701 -5.74 24.71 20.96
C ILE A 701 -4.45 24.80 21.80
N GLN A 702 -3.82 25.97 21.85
CA GLN A 702 -2.70 26.24 22.76
C GLN A 702 -2.93 27.54 23.53
N THR A 703 -2.49 27.57 24.77
CA THR A 703 -2.47 28.80 25.58
C THR A 703 -1.08 29.41 25.47
N MET A 704 -1.00 30.70 25.22
CA MET A 704 0.24 31.46 25.24
C MET A 704 0.10 32.62 26.22
N GLN A 705 1.06 32.77 27.13
CA GLN A 705 1.18 33.97 27.95
C GLN A 705 1.98 35.03 27.18
N VAL A 706 1.48 36.26 27.09
CA VAL A 706 2.16 37.36 26.40
C VAL A 706 3.31 37.88 27.27
N PRO A 707 4.58 37.80 26.80
CA PRO A 707 5.71 38.32 27.56
C PRO A 707 5.60 39.84 27.78
N PRO A 708 6.03 40.39 28.94
CA PRO A 708 5.92 41.82 29.25
C PRO A 708 6.64 42.74 28.27
N GLN A 709 7.68 42.23 27.57
CA GLN A 709 8.50 42.96 26.60
C GLN A 709 8.11 42.66 25.14
N SER A 710 6.99 41.96 24.92
CA SER A 710 6.59 41.56 23.57
C SER A 710 6.14 42.77 22.73
N PRO A 711 6.52 42.85 21.44
CA PRO A 711 6.06 43.91 20.52
C PRO A 711 4.54 43.85 20.22
N MET A 712 3.84 42.85 20.75
CA MET A 712 2.38 42.71 20.67
C MET A 712 1.64 43.54 21.72
N VAL A 713 2.32 43.96 22.80
CA VAL A 713 1.73 44.77 23.87
C VAL A 713 1.35 46.14 23.31
N THR A 714 0.14 46.65 23.64
CA THR A 714 -0.49 47.89 23.11
C THR A 714 -1.01 47.83 21.67
N ARG A 715 -0.90 46.70 20.96
CA ARG A 715 -1.54 46.51 19.64
C ARG A 715 -2.93 45.89 19.76
N THR A 716 -3.83 46.23 18.84
CA THR A 716 -5.15 45.58 18.73
C THR A 716 -5.05 44.24 18.00
N LEU A 717 -6.02 43.35 18.24
CA LEU A 717 -6.12 42.08 17.51
C LEU A 717 -6.27 42.28 15.98
N ALA A 718 -6.88 43.38 15.54
CA ALA A 718 -6.96 43.77 14.13
C ALA A 718 -5.57 44.05 13.53
N ASP A 719 -4.75 44.82 14.25
CA ASP A 719 -3.40 45.21 13.80
C ASP A 719 -2.47 44.00 13.67
N LEU A 720 -2.66 43.00 14.52
CA LEU A 720 -1.87 41.77 14.49
C LEU A 720 -2.24 40.87 13.30
N SER A 721 -3.46 41.00 12.76
CA SER A 721 -3.93 40.25 11.58
C SER A 721 -3.63 38.73 11.67
N LEU A 722 -3.73 38.15 12.87
CA LEU A 722 -3.36 36.76 13.17
C LEU A 722 -4.04 35.73 12.25
N PRO A 723 -5.33 35.88 11.87
CA PRO A 723 -5.98 34.96 10.94
C PRO A 723 -5.37 35.02 9.54
N ARG A 724 -4.93 36.19 9.08
CA ARG A 724 -4.34 36.37 7.74
C ARG A 724 -2.84 36.04 7.68
N LYS A 725 -2.07 36.42 8.71
CA LYS A 725 -0.61 36.24 8.73
C LYS A 725 -0.18 34.83 9.17
N PHE A 726 -0.88 34.24 10.14
CA PHE A 726 -0.46 32.98 10.76
C PHE A 726 -1.54 31.89 10.71
N SER A 727 -2.73 32.16 10.16
CA SER A 727 -3.88 31.26 10.23
C SER A 727 -4.17 30.81 11.67
N LEU A 728 -4.04 31.75 12.61
CA LEU A 728 -4.30 31.57 14.04
C LEU A 728 -5.49 32.43 14.45
N GLN A 729 -6.37 31.87 15.27
CA GLN A 729 -7.52 32.57 15.82
C GLN A 729 -7.42 32.66 17.34
N VAL A 730 -7.63 33.86 17.89
CA VAL A 730 -7.72 34.07 19.35
C VAL A 730 -9.14 33.73 19.79
N VAL A 731 -9.26 32.76 20.68
CA VAL A 731 -10.52 32.23 21.21
C VAL A 731 -10.92 32.99 22.47
N ALA A 732 -9.97 33.24 23.36
CA ALA A 732 -10.21 33.94 24.63
C ALA A 732 -8.93 34.59 25.18
N ILE A 733 -9.09 35.62 26.01
CA ILE A 733 -8.00 36.29 26.72
C ILE A 733 -8.31 36.24 28.21
N ARG A 734 -7.39 35.73 29.03
CA ARG A 734 -7.49 35.85 30.49
C ARG A 734 -6.53 36.90 31.00
N ARG A 735 -7.10 37.91 31.69
CA ARG A 735 -6.39 39.00 32.36
C ARG A 735 -6.45 38.83 33.87
N ALA A 736 -5.70 39.64 34.61
CA ALA A 736 -5.75 39.68 36.07
C ALA A 736 -7.16 39.98 36.64
N ASN A 737 -8.00 40.70 35.88
CA ASN A 737 -9.32 41.16 36.31
C ASN A 737 -10.48 40.28 35.81
N GLY A 738 -10.21 39.17 35.11
CA GLY A 738 -11.25 38.28 34.58
C GLY A 738 -10.88 37.64 33.25
N GLU A 739 -11.76 36.76 32.77
CA GLU A 739 -11.65 36.12 31.46
C GLU A 739 -12.54 36.85 30.45
N GLU A 740 -11.95 37.35 29.39
CA GLU A 740 -12.62 37.92 28.23
C GLU A 740 -12.73 36.82 27.17
N ALA A 741 -13.88 36.16 27.14
CA ALA A 741 -14.23 35.24 26.07
C ALA A 741 -14.55 36.04 24.79
N GLN A 742 -13.97 35.65 23.64
CA GLN A 742 -14.20 36.27 22.34
C GLN A 742 -13.85 37.77 22.28
N PRO A 743 -12.55 38.13 22.41
CA PRO A 743 -12.10 39.51 22.29
C PRO A 743 -12.46 40.08 20.91
N GLU A 744 -12.91 41.34 20.88
CA GLU A 744 -13.24 42.02 19.64
C GLU A 744 -11.97 42.42 18.87
N ALA A 745 -12.10 42.71 17.58
CA ALA A 745 -10.97 43.12 16.75
C ALA A 745 -10.23 44.37 17.29
N ARG A 746 -10.93 45.21 18.05
CA ARG A 746 -10.40 46.42 18.73
C ARG A 746 -9.77 46.15 20.10
N THR A 747 -9.82 44.93 20.61
CA THR A 747 -9.26 44.59 21.92
C THR A 747 -7.73 44.68 21.89
N GLU A 748 -7.17 45.50 22.78
CA GLU A 748 -5.72 45.67 22.94
C GLU A 748 -5.12 44.56 23.81
N ILE A 749 -3.93 44.08 23.43
CA ILE A 749 -3.19 43.08 24.20
C ILE A 749 -2.41 43.77 25.33
N GLN A 750 -2.62 43.30 26.57
CA GLN A 750 -1.93 43.78 27.77
C GLN A 750 -0.75 42.86 28.14
N PRO A 751 0.25 43.37 28.87
CA PRO A 751 1.34 42.54 29.36
C PRO A 751 0.78 41.46 30.32
N LEU A 752 1.29 40.23 30.20
CA LEU A 752 0.86 39.03 30.96
C LEU A 752 -0.53 38.47 30.60
N ASP A 753 -1.16 38.94 29.52
CA ASP A 753 -2.40 38.33 29.01
C ASP A 753 -2.17 36.86 28.63
N ASN A 754 -3.07 35.97 29.03
CA ASN A 754 -3.08 34.58 28.58
C ASN A 754 -4.04 34.43 27.40
N LEU A 755 -3.48 34.28 26.20
CA LEU A 755 -4.22 34.10 24.95
C LEU A 755 -4.48 32.62 24.72
N LEU A 756 -5.74 32.26 24.54
CA LEU A 756 -6.15 30.95 24.03
C LEU A 756 -6.20 31.00 22.50
N LEU A 757 -5.34 30.25 21.82
CA LEU A 757 -5.13 30.31 20.38
C LEU A 757 -5.52 28.98 19.71
N LEU A 758 -6.18 29.05 18.55
CA LEU A 758 -6.59 27.91 17.73
C LEU A 758 -5.91 27.96 16.35
N GLY A 759 -5.31 26.85 15.91
CA GLY A 759 -4.76 26.71 14.56
C GLY A 759 -3.90 25.47 14.37
N ASN A 760 -3.03 25.44 13.35
CA ASN A 760 -2.16 24.28 13.05
C ASN A 760 -0.86 24.30 13.86
N LEU A 761 -0.41 23.13 14.33
CA LEU A 761 0.86 22.90 15.06
C LEU A 761 2.09 23.57 14.41
N LYS A 762 2.17 23.61 13.08
CA LYS A 762 3.29 24.28 12.37
C LYS A 762 3.23 25.80 12.42
N ASN A 763 2.06 26.38 12.66
CA ASN A 763 1.86 27.82 12.69
C ASN A 763 2.08 28.39 14.10
N PHE A 764 1.83 27.60 15.15
CA PHE A 764 2.14 27.98 16.53
C PHE A 764 3.63 28.25 16.76
N SER A 765 4.52 27.40 16.25
CA SER A 765 5.96 27.61 16.39
C SER A 765 6.47 28.86 15.65
N ARG A 766 5.86 29.19 14.49
CA ARG A 766 6.16 30.43 13.75
C ARG A 766 5.67 31.67 14.49
N PHE A 767 4.50 31.59 15.11
CA PHE A 767 3.93 32.70 15.88
C PHE A 767 4.70 32.94 17.17
N ASN A 768 5.03 31.89 17.95
CA ASN A 768 5.84 32.02 19.17
C ASN A 768 7.22 32.64 18.86
N ALA A 769 7.88 32.19 17.79
CA ALA A 769 9.15 32.78 17.37
C ALA A 769 9.03 34.27 16.98
N SER A 770 7.92 34.68 16.35
CA SER A 770 7.66 36.09 16.02
C SER A 770 7.33 36.94 17.25
N ALA A 771 6.64 36.36 18.23
CA ALA A 771 6.25 37.04 19.46
C ALA A 771 7.41 37.26 20.45
N GLU A 772 8.43 36.41 20.39
CA GLU A 772 9.66 36.48 21.21
C GLU A 772 10.77 37.30 20.55
N SER A 773 10.96 37.22 19.23
CA SER A 773 12.10 37.85 18.55
C SER A 773 11.84 39.26 18.00
N GLY A 774 10.57 39.67 17.87
CA GLY A 774 10.19 40.94 17.25
C GLY A 774 10.59 41.09 15.77
N ILE A 775 11.02 40.02 15.12
CA ILE A 775 11.41 40.02 13.71
C ILE A 775 10.15 39.77 12.87
N GLU A 776 9.78 40.75 12.04
CA GLU A 776 8.81 40.54 10.96
C GLU A 776 9.34 39.48 9.99
N VAL A 777 8.67 38.34 9.94
CA VAL A 777 8.94 37.29 8.95
C VAL A 777 8.46 37.81 7.58
N PRO A 778 9.33 37.85 6.54
CA PRO A 778 8.97 38.43 5.26
C PRO A 778 7.90 37.57 4.57
N GLY A 779 6.66 38.07 4.56
CA GLY A 779 5.57 37.58 3.74
C GLY A 779 5.66 38.14 2.33
N SER A 780 5.51 37.23 1.35
CA SER A 780 5.24 37.46 -0.08
C SER A 780 5.24 38.91 -0.57
N LYS A 781 6.22 39.24 -1.42
CA LYS A 781 6.20 40.44 -2.27
C LYS A 781 4.81 40.63 -2.88
N CYS A 782 4.29 41.85 -2.70
CA CYS A 782 3.22 42.40 -3.51
C CYS A 782 3.57 42.24 -5.00
N SER A 783 2.62 41.74 -5.76
CA SER A 783 2.54 41.96 -7.19
C SER A 783 1.99 43.37 -7.40
N GLU A 784 2.88 44.36 -7.31
CA GLU A 784 2.71 45.63 -8.03
C GLU A 784 3.48 45.52 -9.34
N ALA A 785 2.72 45.38 -10.42
CA ALA A 785 3.01 45.58 -11.84
C ALA A 785 1.78 45.05 -12.57
N ASP A 786 1.18 45.66 -13.58
CA ASP A 786 1.26 46.95 -14.24
C ASP A 786 -0.03 46.96 -15.09
N THR A 787 -0.74 48.09 -15.17
CA THR A 787 -1.84 48.40 -16.13
C THR A 787 -3.12 47.56 -16.14
#